data_AF-A0AAP0CGF7-F1
#
_entry.id   AF-A0AAP0CGF7-F1
#
_cell.length_a   1.000
_cell.length_b   1.000
_cell.length_c   1.000
_cell.angle_alpha   90.00
_cell.angle_beta   90.00
_cell.angle_gamma   90.00
#
_symmetry.space_group_name_H-M   'P 1'
#
loop_
_entity.id
_entity.type
_entity.pdbx_description
1 polymer ?
#
loop_
_entity_poly.entity_id
_entity_poly.type
_entity_poly.pdbx_seq_one_letter_code
_entity_poly.pdbx_strand_id
1 'polypeptide(L)'
;MPSSTRNYHKQPPHTLPTNSNLTQITTIISITIHHHSFSPTLISTTQKMEGSEVGNKDATMGRHLARRLVEIGVTDIFTVPGDFNLTLLDHLIAEPRLKNIGCCNELNAGYAADGYARSRGVAACVVTFTVGGLSVLNAIAGAYSENLPVICIAGGPNSNDFGTNRILHHTIGIPDFSQEYRCFQTVTCYQAVINHLEDAHEQIDRAISTALKECKPVYISISCNLPGLPHPTFIRDPIPFSIKNRMSNPTGLEAAVEAAAAFLDAAVKPVLVGGPKLRVAAAMDAFVEFADASGYALSVMPSGKGMVPETHEHFIGTYWGAVGTSFCSEIVESADAYLFAGPIFNDYSSVGYSLLLKKEKAIIVQPDRVVIANGPAFGCVLMKDFLQELSKKITKNTTAFENYHRIFVPDGQPNPPEPGEPLRVNILFQHIQKMLTSNTAVLAETGDSWFNCQKLKLPEGCGYDNLSRFSFKIFSDDIMQIVHIKRERSLCYNDRYEFQMQYGSIGWSVGALLGYAQAIPDKRVIACIGDGSFQVTAQDVTTMIRNEQKSIIFLINNGGYTIEVEIHDGPYNVIKNWNYTGVVEAFNNNDGKLWTAKVKCEEELTEAIATATGEKEDHLCFIEVFVHKDDTSKELLEWGSRVCSANSRPPNPQ
;
A
#
# COMPACT_ATOMS: atom_id res chain seq x y z
N MET A 1 22.79 55.31 -20.33
CA MET A 1 23.64 56.42 -19.85
C MET A 1 22.76 57.57 -19.38
N PRO A 2 23.24 58.46 -18.51
CA PRO A 2 24.22 58.31 -17.43
C PRO A 2 23.52 58.57 -16.05
N SER A 3 24.11 58.75 -14.86
CA SER A 3 25.49 58.88 -14.31
C SER A 3 25.44 58.43 -12.83
N SER A 4 26.48 58.32 -11.98
CA SER A 4 27.94 58.50 -12.04
C SER A 4 28.56 57.62 -10.92
N THR A 5 29.46 56.66 -11.16
CA THR A 5 30.94 56.74 -11.28
C THR A 5 31.77 57.19 -10.06
N ARG A 6 32.61 56.28 -9.54
CA ARG A 6 34.01 56.53 -9.12
C ARG A 6 34.83 55.23 -9.07
N ASN A 7 36.14 55.32 -9.36
CA ASN A 7 37.14 54.24 -9.39
C ASN A 7 38.29 54.57 -8.42
N TYR A 8 39.10 53.57 -7.99
CA TYR A 8 40.53 53.43 -8.37
C TYR A 8 41.36 52.48 -7.46
N HIS A 9 42.09 51.52 -8.09
CA HIS A 9 43.44 50.99 -7.72
C HIS A 9 43.67 50.33 -6.31
N LYS A 10 44.75 49.57 -6.01
CA LYS A 10 45.66 48.66 -6.74
C LYS A 10 46.39 47.74 -5.70
N GLN A 11 46.98 46.63 -6.16
CA GLN A 11 47.98 45.78 -5.45
C GLN A 11 49.32 46.53 -5.18
N PRO A 12 50.32 46.04 -4.38
CA PRO A 12 50.79 44.63 -4.28
C PRO A 12 51.30 44.19 -2.85
N PRO A 13 52.40 43.43 -2.56
CA PRO A 13 52.45 42.43 -1.46
C PRO A 13 53.64 42.63 -0.45
N HIS A 14 53.99 41.63 0.37
CA HIS A 14 55.39 41.25 0.75
C HIS A 14 55.46 39.95 1.62
N THR A 15 56.66 39.46 1.97
CA THR A 15 56.96 38.11 2.51
C THR A 15 58.14 38.06 3.51
N LEU A 16 58.22 36.97 4.31
CA LEU A 16 59.37 36.50 5.14
C LEU A 16 59.70 37.36 6.42
N PRO A 17 60.51 36.89 7.43
CA PRO A 17 61.58 35.87 7.36
C PRO A 17 61.86 34.89 8.56
N THR A 18 62.59 33.80 8.22
CA THR A 18 63.68 33.05 8.93
C THR A 18 63.70 32.66 10.43
N ASN A 19 63.85 31.34 10.66
CA ASN A 19 64.81 30.59 11.53
C ASN A 19 65.22 31.03 12.96
N SER A 20 65.23 30.05 13.88
CA SER A 20 66.36 29.80 14.81
C SER A 20 66.39 28.32 15.30
N ASN A 21 67.54 27.84 15.77
CA ASN A 21 67.78 26.46 16.28
C ASN A 21 68.27 26.52 17.75
N LEU A 22 67.99 25.48 18.56
CA LEU A 22 68.75 25.13 19.77
C LEU A 22 68.45 23.67 20.20
N THR A 23 69.26 23.06 21.08
CA THR A 23 69.36 21.58 21.22
C THR A 23 69.92 21.15 22.59
N GLN A 24 69.87 19.83 22.89
CA GLN A 24 70.50 19.07 23.99
C GLN A 24 69.76 19.04 25.36
N ILE A 25 69.85 17.97 26.20
CA ILE A 25 70.13 16.52 26.02
C ILE A 25 69.81 15.76 27.34
N THR A 26 69.67 14.42 27.33
CA THR A 26 69.65 13.48 28.52
C THR A 26 68.47 13.63 29.53
N THR A 27 68.07 12.71 30.43
CA THR A 27 68.21 11.23 30.64
C THR A 27 67.35 10.82 31.86
N ILE A 28 66.83 9.62 32.16
CA ILE A 28 66.31 8.37 31.51
C ILE A 28 65.57 7.63 32.65
N ILE A 29 64.45 6.91 32.39
CA ILE A 29 64.07 5.60 33.01
C ILE A 29 62.83 5.02 32.28
N SER A 30 62.76 3.69 32.16
CA SER A 30 61.72 2.92 31.43
C SER A 30 60.43 2.70 32.26
N ILE A 31 59.34 2.11 31.72
CA ILE A 31 59.17 0.67 31.43
C ILE A 31 58.24 0.43 30.21
N THR A 32 58.40 -0.73 29.58
CA THR A 32 57.87 -1.13 28.25
C THR A 32 56.60 -1.99 28.34
N ILE A 33 55.79 -2.02 27.25
CA ILE A 33 55.30 -3.25 26.60
C ILE A 33 54.90 -2.95 25.14
N HIS A 34 54.95 -3.97 24.28
CA HIS A 34 55.19 -3.83 22.84
C HIS A 34 53.99 -3.43 21.97
N HIS A 35 54.26 -2.57 20.97
CA HIS A 35 53.65 -2.66 19.64
C HIS A 35 54.71 -3.04 18.62
N HIS A 36 54.44 -4.02 17.75
CA HIS A 36 55.30 -4.30 16.60
C HIS A 36 55.04 -3.27 15.49
N SER A 37 56.12 -2.81 14.87
CA SER A 37 56.10 -1.96 13.68
C SER A 37 57.14 -2.46 12.68
N PHE A 38 56.84 -2.32 11.39
CA PHE A 38 57.81 -2.39 10.31
C PHE A 38 57.50 -1.32 9.28
N SER A 39 58.56 -0.74 8.71
CA SER A 39 58.52 0.37 7.76
C SER A 39 59.74 0.26 6.82
N PRO A 40 59.82 1.03 5.73
CA PRO A 40 59.74 0.40 4.42
C PRO A 40 61.08 0.30 3.70
N THR A 41 61.10 -0.44 2.59
CA THR A 41 62.15 -0.33 1.57
C THR A 41 61.52 -0.51 0.20
N LEU A 42 61.69 0.46 -0.68
CA LEU A 42 61.20 0.37 -2.06
C LEU A 42 62.11 -0.55 -2.87
N ILE A 43 61.51 -1.43 -3.67
CA ILE A 43 62.11 -1.89 -4.93
C ILE A 43 61.16 -1.47 -6.04
N SER A 44 61.70 -0.73 -7.01
CA SER A 44 60.93 -0.23 -8.16
C SER A 44 60.88 -1.29 -9.26
N THR A 45 59.71 -1.87 -9.48
CA THR A 45 59.37 -2.57 -10.73
C THR A 45 58.13 -1.94 -11.35
N THR A 46 58.34 -1.00 -12.27
CA THR A 46 57.30 -0.44 -13.13
C THR A 46 56.82 -1.48 -14.15
N GLN A 47 55.98 -2.42 -13.70
CA GLN A 47 55.07 -3.08 -14.61
C GLN A 47 54.06 -2.04 -15.10
N LYS A 48 53.99 -1.86 -16.43
CA LYS A 48 52.79 -1.30 -17.05
C LYS A 48 51.64 -2.24 -16.73
N MET A 49 50.58 -1.75 -16.09
CA MET A 49 49.28 -2.40 -16.23
C MET A 49 48.75 -2.06 -17.62
N GLU A 50 49.00 -2.96 -18.57
CA GLU A 50 48.27 -2.95 -19.84
C GLU A 50 46.81 -3.34 -19.54
N GLY A 51 45.86 -2.60 -20.12
CA GLY A 51 44.50 -2.52 -19.60
C GLY A 51 43.70 -3.82 -19.73
N SER A 52 43.16 -4.31 -18.62
CA SER A 52 42.13 -5.35 -18.59
C SER A 52 40.72 -4.74 -18.48
N GLU A 53 40.43 -3.70 -19.27
CA GLU A 53 39.09 -3.11 -19.38
C GLU A 53 38.18 -3.98 -20.25
N VAL A 54 37.79 -5.14 -19.69
CA VAL A 54 36.54 -5.80 -20.04
C VAL A 54 35.73 -5.85 -18.76
N GLY A 55 34.91 -4.81 -18.54
CA GLY A 55 33.94 -4.78 -17.45
C GLY A 55 33.09 -6.05 -17.48
N ASN A 56 32.81 -6.62 -16.31
CA ASN A 56 32.06 -7.85 -16.22
C ASN A 56 30.71 -7.69 -16.95
N LYS A 57 30.45 -8.50 -17.99
CA LYS A 57 29.24 -8.37 -18.82
C LYS A 57 27.94 -8.50 -18.02
N ASP A 58 28.03 -9.17 -16.87
CA ASP A 58 26.98 -9.39 -15.87
C ASP A 58 26.71 -8.18 -14.94
N ALA A 59 27.49 -7.10 -15.05
CA ALA A 59 27.43 -5.91 -14.20
C ALA A 59 26.72 -4.74 -14.91
N THR A 60 25.41 -4.88 -15.11
CA THR A 60 24.55 -3.86 -15.74
C THR A 60 23.50 -3.31 -14.78
N MET A 61 23.05 -2.09 -15.04
CA MET A 61 22.04 -1.39 -14.25
C MET A 61 20.70 -2.14 -14.21
N GLY A 62 20.26 -2.72 -15.34
CA GLY A 62 19.02 -3.48 -15.40
C GLY A 62 19.03 -4.69 -14.46
N ARG A 63 20.17 -5.36 -14.33
CA ARG A 63 20.34 -6.49 -13.41
C ARG A 63 20.42 -6.06 -11.94
N HIS A 64 21.04 -4.90 -11.65
CA HIS A 64 21.00 -4.31 -10.30
C HIS A 64 19.57 -4.04 -9.86
N LEU A 65 18.76 -3.41 -10.73
CA LEU A 65 17.34 -3.15 -10.44
C LEU A 65 16.55 -4.44 -10.22
N ALA A 66 16.70 -5.44 -11.11
CA ALA A 66 16.04 -6.75 -10.96
C ALA A 66 16.34 -7.38 -9.59
N ARG A 67 17.62 -7.36 -9.18
CA ARG A 67 18.08 -7.92 -7.91
C ARG A 67 17.55 -7.15 -6.70
N ARG A 68 17.51 -5.82 -6.75
CA ARG A 68 16.90 -4.99 -5.71
C ARG A 68 15.40 -5.26 -5.53
N LEU A 69 14.65 -5.48 -6.62
CA LEU A 69 13.23 -5.86 -6.53
C LEU A 69 13.03 -7.21 -5.81
N VAL A 70 13.86 -8.21 -6.11
CA VAL A 70 13.83 -9.51 -5.42
C VAL A 70 14.24 -9.36 -3.93
N GLU A 71 15.28 -8.58 -3.64
CA GLU A 71 15.75 -8.35 -2.26
C GLU A 71 14.69 -7.69 -1.36
N ILE A 72 13.89 -6.77 -1.89
CA ILE A 72 12.81 -6.14 -1.12
C ILE A 72 11.59 -7.05 -0.96
N GLY A 73 11.38 -8.00 -1.88
CA GLY A 73 10.41 -9.10 -1.74
C GLY A 73 9.44 -9.27 -2.90
N VAL A 74 9.65 -8.55 -4.01
CA VAL A 74 8.87 -8.68 -5.24
C VAL A 74 9.23 -9.99 -5.95
N THR A 75 8.22 -10.78 -6.29
CA THR A 75 8.32 -11.96 -7.17
C THR A 75 7.63 -11.76 -8.51
N ASP A 76 6.78 -10.73 -8.63
CA ASP A 76 5.95 -10.47 -9.81
C ASP A 76 6.03 -8.99 -10.18
N ILE A 77 6.27 -8.68 -11.45
CA ILE A 77 6.30 -7.31 -11.96
C ILE A 77 5.17 -7.10 -12.96
N PHE A 78 4.46 -5.97 -12.84
CA PHE A 78 3.28 -5.67 -13.67
C PHE A 78 3.67 -4.72 -14.80
N THR A 79 3.61 -5.16 -16.05
CA THR A 79 4.32 -4.49 -17.14
C THR A 79 3.45 -4.18 -18.35
N VAL A 80 3.79 -3.08 -19.03
CA VAL A 80 3.32 -2.78 -20.39
C VAL A 80 4.54 -2.43 -21.24
N PRO A 81 4.81 -3.17 -22.33
CA PRO A 81 6.00 -2.95 -23.16
C PRO A 81 5.86 -1.73 -24.07
N GLY A 82 6.94 -0.98 -24.19
CA GLY A 82 7.12 0.08 -25.20
C GLY A 82 8.60 0.26 -25.51
N ASP A 83 8.93 0.86 -26.64
CA ASP A 83 10.31 0.98 -27.14
C ASP A 83 11.30 1.60 -26.13
N PHE A 84 10.88 2.57 -25.32
CA PHE A 84 11.70 3.12 -24.24
C PHE A 84 11.99 2.16 -23.06
N ASN A 85 11.28 1.03 -22.92
CA ASN A 85 11.48 0.08 -21.81
C ASN A 85 11.92 -1.34 -22.20
N LEU A 86 11.93 -1.73 -23.49
CA LEU A 86 12.21 -3.11 -23.92
C LEU A 86 13.53 -3.67 -23.36
N THR A 87 14.65 -2.95 -23.53
CA THR A 87 15.97 -3.35 -23.02
C THR A 87 15.99 -3.51 -21.49
N LEU A 88 15.11 -2.81 -20.77
CA LEU A 88 14.98 -2.97 -19.33
C LEU A 88 14.16 -4.23 -18.99
N LEU A 89 13.06 -4.47 -19.71
CA LEU A 89 12.25 -5.67 -19.56
C LEU A 89 13.07 -6.94 -19.82
N ASP A 90 13.95 -6.95 -20.83
CA ASP A 90 14.87 -8.08 -21.08
C ASP A 90 15.70 -8.44 -19.83
N HIS A 91 16.24 -7.44 -19.13
CA HIS A 91 17.02 -7.66 -17.91
C HIS A 91 16.18 -8.05 -16.69
N LEU A 92 14.94 -7.58 -16.60
CA LEU A 92 14.02 -7.96 -15.53
C LEU A 92 13.49 -9.40 -15.72
N ILE A 93 13.18 -9.79 -16.95
CA ILE A 93 12.77 -11.15 -17.34
C ILE A 93 13.92 -12.15 -17.17
N ALA A 94 15.18 -11.71 -17.34
CA ALA A 94 16.37 -12.54 -17.15
C ALA A 94 16.73 -12.84 -15.68
N GLU A 95 16.05 -12.25 -14.69
CA GLU A 95 16.19 -12.62 -13.27
C GLU A 95 15.13 -13.67 -12.91
N PRO A 96 15.49 -14.96 -12.74
CA PRO A 96 14.53 -16.07 -12.65
C PRO A 96 13.66 -16.07 -11.38
N ARG A 97 13.87 -15.11 -10.47
CA ARG A 97 13.05 -14.88 -9.28
C ARG A 97 11.97 -13.80 -9.49
N LEU A 98 11.90 -13.19 -10.69
CA LEU A 98 10.84 -12.28 -11.13
C LEU A 98 9.99 -12.92 -12.23
N LYS A 99 8.68 -13.00 -12.03
CA LYS A 99 7.68 -13.35 -13.04
C LYS A 99 7.17 -12.08 -13.70
N ASN A 100 7.19 -12.04 -15.03
CA ASN A 100 6.65 -10.91 -15.79
C ASN A 100 5.14 -11.05 -16.02
N ILE A 101 4.36 -10.14 -15.47
CA ILE A 101 2.90 -10.06 -15.61
C ILE A 101 2.57 -8.92 -16.59
N GLY A 102 2.53 -9.23 -17.89
CA GLY A 102 2.11 -8.27 -18.91
C GLY A 102 0.60 -7.96 -18.78
N CYS A 103 0.26 -6.71 -18.49
CA CYS A 103 -1.11 -6.21 -18.30
C CYS A 103 -1.69 -5.60 -19.58
N CYS A 104 -3.01 -5.34 -19.60
CA CYS A 104 -3.69 -4.85 -20.79
C CYS A 104 -3.52 -3.33 -21.05
N ASN A 105 -3.31 -2.54 -20.00
CA ASN A 105 -2.91 -1.12 -20.07
C ASN A 105 -2.17 -0.73 -18.77
N GLU A 106 -1.65 0.49 -18.71
CA GLU A 106 -0.78 0.94 -17.61
C GLU A 106 -1.54 1.33 -16.34
N LEU A 107 -2.75 1.88 -16.45
CA LEU A 107 -3.66 2.08 -15.31
C LEU A 107 -3.89 0.76 -14.56
N ASN A 108 -4.24 -0.28 -15.32
CA ASN A 108 -4.43 -1.64 -14.85
C ASN A 108 -3.14 -2.23 -14.25
N ALA A 109 -1.98 -2.05 -14.90
CA ALA A 109 -0.68 -2.47 -14.35
C ALA A 109 -0.36 -1.80 -13.01
N GLY A 110 -0.75 -0.54 -12.83
CA GLY A 110 -0.66 0.17 -11.56
C GLY A 110 -1.61 -0.36 -10.50
N TYR A 111 -2.87 -0.68 -10.84
CA TYR A 111 -3.81 -1.29 -9.91
C TYR A 111 -3.43 -2.73 -9.53
N ALA A 112 -2.82 -3.50 -10.43
CA ALA A 112 -2.23 -4.79 -10.10
C ALA A 112 -1.02 -4.64 -9.17
N ALA A 113 -0.21 -3.59 -9.31
CA ALA A 113 0.83 -3.27 -8.34
C ALA A 113 0.25 -2.82 -6.97
N ASP A 114 -0.83 -2.03 -6.94
CA ASP A 114 -1.56 -1.66 -5.70
C ASP A 114 -2.09 -2.91 -4.99
N GLY A 115 -2.79 -3.80 -5.71
CA GLY A 115 -3.30 -5.08 -5.19
C GLY A 115 -2.20 -6.01 -4.67
N TYR A 116 -1.09 -6.16 -5.40
CA TYR A 116 0.04 -6.98 -4.97
C TYR A 116 0.74 -6.37 -3.74
N ALA A 117 0.90 -5.05 -3.68
CA ALA A 117 1.56 -4.35 -2.57
C ALA A 117 0.80 -4.48 -1.24
N ARG A 118 -0.54 -4.59 -1.27
CA ARG A 118 -1.37 -4.83 -0.07
C ARG A 118 -0.98 -6.10 0.66
N SER A 119 -0.89 -7.22 -0.05
CA SER A 119 -0.52 -8.52 0.54
C SER A 119 0.99 -8.68 0.77
N ARG A 120 1.82 -8.24 -0.20
CA ARG A 120 3.27 -8.49 -0.17
C ARG A 120 4.07 -7.43 0.58
N GLY A 121 3.48 -6.26 0.82
CA GLY A 121 4.15 -5.12 1.44
C GLY A 121 4.98 -4.25 0.51
N VAL A 122 5.08 -4.61 -0.78
CA VAL A 122 5.77 -3.88 -1.85
C VAL A 122 5.36 -4.47 -3.21
N ALA A 123 5.33 -3.64 -4.26
CA ALA A 123 5.16 -4.06 -5.65
C ALA A 123 6.01 -3.21 -6.59
N ALA A 124 6.10 -3.62 -7.85
CA ALA A 124 6.68 -2.82 -8.92
C ALA A 124 5.84 -2.91 -10.21
N CYS A 125 5.71 -1.78 -10.91
CA CYS A 125 5.14 -1.73 -12.26
C CYS A 125 6.12 -1.07 -13.24
N VAL A 126 6.12 -1.52 -14.50
CA VAL A 126 7.07 -1.07 -15.54
C VAL A 126 6.31 -0.65 -16.80
N VAL A 127 6.44 0.63 -17.16
CA VAL A 127 5.66 1.26 -18.25
C VAL A 127 6.58 2.02 -19.22
N THR A 128 6.03 2.51 -20.34
CA THR A 128 6.77 3.35 -21.30
C THR A 128 6.55 4.85 -21.07
N PHE A 129 7.44 5.68 -21.61
CA PHE A 129 7.49 7.11 -21.38
C PHE A 129 6.23 7.86 -21.82
N THR A 130 5.80 8.84 -21.02
CA THR A 130 4.67 9.76 -21.17
C THR A 130 3.31 9.10 -21.38
N VAL A 131 3.10 8.34 -22.46
CA VAL A 131 1.80 7.69 -22.71
C VAL A 131 1.47 6.65 -21.64
N GLY A 132 2.49 5.87 -21.21
CA GLY A 132 2.32 4.90 -20.14
C GLY A 132 2.38 5.52 -18.75
N GLY A 133 3.33 6.43 -18.51
CA GLY A 133 3.47 7.12 -17.24
C GLY A 133 2.26 7.97 -16.84
N LEU A 134 1.65 8.70 -17.78
CA LEU A 134 0.42 9.47 -17.49
C LEU A 134 -0.81 8.58 -17.28
N SER A 135 -0.81 7.36 -17.82
CA SER A 135 -1.86 6.35 -17.65
C SER A 135 -1.77 5.67 -16.27
N VAL A 136 -0.57 5.23 -15.85
CA VAL A 136 -0.33 4.64 -14.52
C VAL A 136 -0.40 5.67 -13.38
N LEU A 137 -0.21 6.97 -13.66
CA LEU A 137 -0.21 8.06 -12.68
C LEU A 137 -1.43 8.03 -11.73
N ASN A 138 -2.61 7.72 -12.26
CA ASN A 138 -3.86 7.60 -11.50
C ASN A 138 -3.79 6.47 -10.46
N ALA A 139 -3.29 5.30 -10.83
CA ALA A 139 -3.09 4.20 -9.90
C ALA A 139 -1.97 4.48 -8.88
N ILE A 140 -0.93 5.23 -9.25
CA ILE A 140 0.12 5.66 -8.32
C ILE A 140 -0.40 6.69 -7.30
N ALA A 141 -1.32 7.58 -7.68
CA ALA A 141 -2.04 8.44 -6.74
C ALA A 141 -2.92 7.63 -5.77
N GLY A 142 -3.52 6.53 -6.24
CA GLY A 142 -4.17 5.52 -5.41
C GLY A 142 -3.23 4.89 -4.39
N ALA A 143 -2.11 4.32 -4.85
CA ALA A 143 -1.09 3.73 -3.98
C ALA A 143 -0.52 4.73 -2.95
N TYR A 144 -0.35 6.01 -3.35
CA TYR A 144 0.04 7.08 -2.43
C TYR A 144 -1.02 7.32 -1.35
N SER A 145 -2.30 7.38 -1.73
CA SER A 145 -3.42 7.61 -0.81
C SER A 145 -3.59 6.46 0.19
N GLU A 146 -3.48 5.22 -0.28
CA GLU A 146 -3.65 3.99 0.52
C GLU A 146 -2.40 3.58 1.33
N ASN A 147 -1.29 4.32 1.17
CA ASN A 147 -0.01 4.12 1.88
C ASN A 147 0.72 2.82 1.46
N LEU A 148 0.76 2.56 0.16
CA LEU A 148 1.36 1.39 -0.45
C LEU A 148 2.70 1.74 -1.14
N PRO A 149 3.81 1.04 -0.84
CA PRO A 149 5.08 1.27 -1.52
C PRO A 149 5.13 0.55 -2.87
N VAL A 150 4.64 1.24 -3.91
CA VAL A 150 4.77 0.81 -5.31
C VAL A 150 5.97 1.47 -5.96
N ILE A 151 6.89 0.66 -6.51
CA ILE A 151 8.03 1.13 -7.30
C ILE A 151 7.56 1.30 -8.75
N CYS A 152 7.18 2.51 -9.14
CA CYS A 152 6.78 2.85 -10.50
C CYS A 152 8.01 3.12 -11.35
N ILE A 153 8.24 2.30 -12.38
CA ILE A 153 9.40 2.38 -13.25
C ILE A 153 8.93 2.76 -14.65
N ALA A 154 9.46 3.86 -15.19
CA ALA A 154 9.21 4.28 -16.56
C ALA A 154 10.49 4.10 -17.40
N GLY A 155 10.37 3.44 -18.55
CA GLY A 155 11.35 3.64 -19.62
C GLY A 155 11.32 5.11 -20.05
N GLY A 156 12.48 5.70 -20.32
CA GLY A 156 12.63 7.11 -20.65
C GLY A 156 13.51 7.36 -21.89
N PRO A 157 13.57 8.63 -22.36
CA PRO A 157 14.36 9.03 -23.52
C PRO A 157 15.82 8.57 -23.50
N ASN A 158 16.43 8.44 -24.68
CA ASN A 158 17.85 8.12 -24.78
C ASN A 158 18.68 9.20 -24.06
N SER A 159 19.68 8.80 -23.27
CA SER A 159 20.48 9.73 -22.45
C SER A 159 21.18 10.82 -23.28
N ASN A 160 21.41 10.57 -24.57
CA ASN A 160 22.01 11.52 -25.53
C ASN A 160 21.04 12.60 -26.04
N ASP A 161 19.73 12.46 -25.84
CA ASP A 161 18.74 13.44 -26.31
C ASP A 161 18.49 14.55 -25.26
N PHE A 162 18.81 14.32 -23.98
CA PHE A 162 18.70 15.32 -22.92
C PHE A 162 19.63 16.52 -23.19
N GLY A 163 19.12 17.73 -22.95
CA GLY A 163 19.86 18.97 -23.25
C GLY A 163 19.94 19.33 -24.74
N THR A 164 19.32 18.54 -25.63
CA THR A 164 19.19 18.87 -27.05
C THR A 164 17.83 19.47 -27.38
N ASN A 165 17.70 20.14 -28.53
CA ASN A 165 16.41 20.63 -29.04
C ASN A 165 15.62 19.53 -29.81
N ARG A 166 15.84 18.25 -29.52
CA ARG A 166 15.15 17.15 -30.21
C ARG A 166 13.74 16.96 -29.66
N ILE A 167 12.80 16.72 -30.57
CA ILE A 167 11.43 16.33 -30.26
C ILE A 167 11.33 14.82 -30.51
N LEU A 168 10.77 14.08 -29.55
CA LEU A 168 10.63 12.63 -29.60
C LEU A 168 9.16 12.22 -29.73
N HIS A 169 8.93 11.02 -30.25
CA HIS A 169 7.64 10.34 -30.08
C HIS A 169 7.35 10.14 -28.58
N HIS A 170 6.07 9.90 -28.24
CA HIS A 170 5.62 9.87 -26.84
C HIS A 170 6.08 11.11 -26.03
N THR A 171 5.92 12.30 -26.63
CA THR A 171 6.00 13.60 -25.95
C THR A 171 4.90 14.52 -26.54
N ILE A 172 4.58 15.65 -25.89
CA ILE A 172 3.62 16.63 -26.46
C ILE A 172 4.16 17.45 -27.64
N GLY A 173 5.30 17.07 -28.23
CA GLY A 173 5.89 17.76 -29.38
C GLY A 173 6.86 18.90 -29.03
N ILE A 174 7.42 18.93 -27.83
CA ILE A 174 8.41 19.95 -27.37
C ILE A 174 9.65 19.29 -26.76
N PRO A 175 10.83 19.93 -26.83
CA PRO A 175 12.09 19.41 -26.25
C PRO A 175 12.17 19.65 -24.72
N ASP A 176 11.20 19.12 -23.97
CA ASP A 176 11.20 19.09 -22.50
C ASP A 176 10.78 17.70 -22.02
N PHE A 177 11.75 16.90 -21.56
CA PHE A 177 11.49 15.56 -21.05
C PHE A 177 11.20 15.52 -19.55
N SER A 178 11.13 16.67 -18.87
CA SER A 178 10.77 16.74 -17.44
C SER A 178 9.26 16.82 -17.19
N GLN A 179 8.43 16.76 -18.23
CA GLN A 179 6.96 16.81 -18.14
C GLN A 179 6.39 15.70 -17.26
N GLU A 180 6.66 14.42 -17.59
CA GLU A 180 6.20 13.27 -16.81
C GLU A 180 6.68 13.34 -15.37
N TYR A 181 7.98 13.61 -15.16
CA TYR A 181 8.58 13.80 -13.85
C TYR A 181 7.79 14.81 -13.00
N ARG A 182 7.40 15.97 -13.57
CA ARG A 182 6.58 16.98 -12.86
C ARG A 182 5.18 16.45 -12.49
N CYS A 183 4.55 15.63 -13.34
CA CYS A 183 3.24 15.04 -13.02
C CYS A 183 3.30 14.10 -11.81
N PHE A 184 4.38 13.35 -11.62
CA PHE A 184 4.56 12.45 -10.47
C PHE A 184 4.94 13.16 -9.15
N GLN A 185 5.28 14.46 -9.16
CA GLN A 185 5.85 15.17 -7.99
C GLN A 185 4.92 15.23 -6.77
N THR A 186 3.60 15.26 -6.97
CA THR A 186 2.61 15.36 -5.88
C THR A 186 2.11 14.01 -5.38
N VAL A 187 2.42 12.92 -6.08
CA VAL A 187 1.87 11.58 -5.85
C VAL A 187 2.95 10.52 -5.62
N THR A 188 4.20 10.93 -5.38
CA THR A 188 5.31 10.04 -5.01
C THR A 188 6.13 10.65 -3.86
N CYS A 189 6.70 9.80 -3.00
CA CYS A 189 7.54 10.28 -1.88
C CYS A 189 9.00 10.56 -2.29
N TYR A 190 9.43 10.03 -3.44
CA TYR A 190 10.75 10.23 -4.02
C TYR A 190 10.72 9.96 -5.53
N GLN A 191 11.63 10.60 -6.26
CA GLN A 191 11.77 10.47 -7.71
C GLN A 191 13.25 10.32 -8.12
N ALA A 192 13.52 9.47 -9.11
CA ALA A 192 14.83 9.30 -9.77
C ALA A 192 14.70 9.47 -11.29
N VAL A 193 15.75 9.99 -11.93
CA VAL A 193 15.85 10.11 -13.39
C VAL A 193 17.26 9.67 -13.80
N ILE A 194 17.35 8.45 -14.31
CA ILE A 194 18.62 7.73 -14.50
C ILE A 194 19.09 7.94 -15.94
N ASN A 195 19.93 8.96 -16.10
CA ASN A 195 20.57 9.36 -17.37
C ASN A 195 22.09 9.07 -17.40
N HIS A 196 22.66 8.69 -16.25
CA HIS A 196 24.08 8.40 -16.03
C HIS A 196 24.20 7.06 -15.27
N LEU A 197 25.32 6.35 -15.40
CA LEU A 197 25.54 5.02 -14.77
C LEU A 197 26.38 5.11 -13.49
N GLU A 198 27.08 6.23 -13.33
CA GLU A 198 27.97 6.57 -12.23
C GLU A 198 27.20 6.64 -10.90
N ASP A 199 26.04 7.31 -10.88
CA ASP A 199 25.19 7.49 -9.69
C ASP A 199 23.92 6.62 -9.66
N ALA A 200 23.59 5.93 -10.76
CA ALA A 200 22.37 5.13 -10.92
C ALA A 200 22.08 4.17 -9.77
N HIS A 201 23.12 3.53 -9.23
CA HIS A 201 23.00 2.60 -8.11
C HIS A 201 22.49 3.31 -6.83
N GLU A 202 23.01 4.50 -6.50
CA GLU A 202 22.51 5.31 -5.38
C GLU A 202 21.08 5.80 -5.67
N GLN A 203 20.80 6.25 -6.89
CA GLN A 203 19.47 6.73 -7.26
C GLN A 203 18.37 5.64 -7.09
N ILE A 204 18.64 4.42 -7.55
CA ILE A 204 17.75 3.25 -7.40
C ILE A 204 17.58 2.91 -5.91
N ASP A 205 18.69 2.75 -5.19
CA ASP A 205 18.67 2.30 -3.80
C ASP A 205 18.00 3.34 -2.89
N ARG A 206 18.17 4.64 -3.16
CA ARG A 206 17.53 5.75 -2.44
C ARG A 206 16.04 5.85 -2.75
N ALA A 207 15.61 5.59 -3.99
CA ALA A 207 14.19 5.51 -4.33
C ALA A 207 13.51 4.36 -3.59
N ILE A 208 14.04 3.14 -3.73
CA ILE A 208 13.46 1.94 -3.11
C ILE A 208 13.45 2.04 -1.58
N SER A 209 14.51 2.59 -0.97
CA SER A 209 14.56 2.71 0.50
C SER A 209 13.61 3.78 1.03
N THR A 210 13.38 4.87 0.27
CA THR A 210 12.41 5.89 0.66
C THR A 210 10.97 5.36 0.55
N ALA A 211 10.65 4.61 -0.51
CA ALA A 211 9.35 3.96 -0.68
C ALA A 211 8.95 3.13 0.55
N LEU A 212 9.85 2.21 0.95
CA LEU A 212 9.66 1.29 2.07
C LEU A 212 9.73 1.97 3.46
N LYS A 213 10.42 3.12 3.56
CA LYS A 213 10.57 3.88 4.82
C LYS A 213 9.39 4.79 5.12
N GLU A 214 8.70 5.29 4.10
CA GLU A 214 7.50 6.14 4.23
C GLU A 214 6.18 5.40 3.95
N CYS A 215 6.23 4.16 3.43
CA CYS A 215 5.08 3.40 2.92
C CYS A 215 4.31 4.22 1.86
N LYS A 216 5.02 4.61 0.79
CA LYS A 216 4.52 5.44 -0.31
C LYS A 216 5.19 5.04 -1.63
N PRO A 217 4.55 5.28 -2.78
CA PRO A 217 5.15 4.97 -4.07
C PRO A 217 6.28 5.94 -4.43
N VAL A 218 7.11 5.50 -5.37
CA VAL A 218 8.22 6.26 -5.96
C VAL A 218 8.24 6.11 -7.47
N TYR A 219 8.77 7.12 -8.16
CA TYR A 219 8.92 7.13 -9.62
C TYR A 219 10.39 7.03 -10.01
N ILE A 220 10.73 6.12 -10.93
CA ILE A 220 12.09 5.93 -11.45
C ILE A 220 12.02 5.97 -12.99
N SER A 221 12.49 7.07 -13.59
CA SER A 221 12.69 7.15 -15.05
C SER A 221 14.05 6.59 -15.43
N ILE A 222 14.13 5.81 -16.51
CA ILE A 222 15.36 5.11 -16.92
C ILE A 222 15.60 5.28 -18.42
N SER A 223 16.68 5.98 -18.80
CA SER A 223 17.05 6.14 -20.22
C SER A 223 17.22 4.80 -20.94
N CYS A 224 16.48 4.60 -22.03
CA CYS A 224 16.32 3.31 -22.71
C CYS A 224 17.62 2.61 -23.18
N ASN A 225 18.69 3.39 -23.38
CA ASN A 225 20.00 2.92 -23.84
C ASN A 225 20.95 2.48 -22.69
N LEU A 226 20.55 2.62 -21.44
CA LEU A 226 21.40 2.35 -20.26
C LEU A 226 21.27 0.94 -19.63
N PRO A 227 20.11 0.23 -19.62
CA PRO A 227 19.94 -0.99 -18.82
C PRO A 227 20.96 -2.10 -19.05
N GLY A 228 21.45 -2.24 -20.28
CA GLY A 228 22.40 -3.29 -20.70
C GLY A 228 23.84 -2.86 -20.92
N LEU A 229 24.21 -1.64 -20.54
CA LEU A 229 25.62 -1.21 -20.59
C LEU A 229 26.37 -1.74 -19.35
N PRO A 230 27.48 -2.51 -19.52
CA PRO A 230 28.33 -2.89 -18.40
C PRO A 230 29.05 -1.67 -17.84
N HIS A 231 29.04 -1.48 -16.52
CA HIS A 231 29.66 -0.32 -15.88
C HIS A 231 30.24 -0.65 -14.49
N PRO A 232 31.45 -0.17 -14.14
CA PRO A 232 32.17 -0.63 -12.94
C PRO A 232 31.56 -0.22 -11.59
N THR A 233 30.54 0.64 -11.58
CA THR A 233 29.76 0.95 -10.36
C THR A 233 28.77 -0.16 -9.99
N PHE A 234 28.43 -1.05 -10.93
CA PHE A 234 27.68 -2.25 -10.62
C PHE A 234 28.64 -3.39 -10.29
N ILE A 235 28.36 -4.05 -9.18
CA ILE A 235 28.92 -5.36 -8.83
C ILE A 235 27.86 -6.43 -9.10
N ARG A 236 28.28 -7.69 -9.26
CA ARG A 236 27.36 -8.81 -9.56
C ARG A 236 26.24 -8.87 -8.52
N ASP A 237 26.62 -8.96 -7.25
CA ASP A 237 25.73 -9.15 -6.11
C ASP A 237 25.71 -7.82 -5.30
N PRO A 238 24.58 -7.09 -5.26
CA PRO A 238 24.52 -5.76 -4.67
C PRO A 238 24.90 -5.72 -3.18
N ILE A 239 25.43 -4.57 -2.71
CA ILE A 239 25.72 -4.35 -1.29
C ILE A 239 24.41 -4.50 -0.49
N PRO A 240 24.32 -5.37 0.55
CA PRO A 240 23.06 -5.69 1.21
C PRO A 240 22.25 -4.47 1.70
N PHE A 241 20.95 -4.49 1.41
CA PHE A 241 20.06 -3.35 1.60
C PHE A 241 19.81 -3.02 3.07
N SER A 242 20.26 -1.85 3.53
CA SER A 242 20.19 -1.44 4.95
C SER A 242 19.17 -0.33 5.19
N ILE A 243 17.92 -0.70 5.45
CA ILE A 243 16.89 0.23 5.96
C ILE A 243 17.15 0.44 7.46
N LYS A 244 17.45 1.67 7.88
CA LYS A 244 17.56 2.01 9.31
C LYS A 244 16.16 2.02 9.93
N ASN A 245 15.94 1.17 10.93
CA ASN A 245 14.72 1.22 11.75
C ASN A 245 14.57 2.60 12.40
N ARG A 246 13.35 3.15 12.40
CA ARG A 246 12.98 4.22 13.34
C ARG A 246 12.91 3.61 14.75
N MET A 247 13.15 4.41 15.78
CA MET A 247 12.97 4.04 17.18
C MET A 247 12.22 5.17 17.88
N SER A 248 11.41 4.86 18.89
CA SER A 248 10.84 5.88 19.76
C SER A 248 11.93 6.60 20.58
N ASN A 249 11.70 7.88 20.89
CA ASN A 249 12.46 8.57 21.93
C ASN A 249 12.03 8.01 23.30
N PRO A 250 12.93 7.43 24.13
CA PRO A 250 12.53 6.73 25.36
C PRO A 250 11.77 7.61 26.35
N THR A 251 12.25 8.83 26.61
CA THR A 251 11.59 9.78 27.54
C THR A 251 10.28 10.31 26.99
N GLY A 252 10.18 10.51 25.66
CA GLY A 252 8.94 10.88 24.99
C GLY A 252 7.89 9.78 24.99
N LEU A 253 8.32 8.51 24.86
CA LEU A 253 7.48 7.32 24.96
C LEU A 253 6.97 7.14 26.39
N GLU A 254 7.86 7.20 27.39
CA GLU A 254 7.52 7.12 28.82
C GLU A 254 6.48 8.19 29.20
N ALA A 255 6.75 9.47 28.88
CA ALA A 255 5.82 10.56 29.17
C ALA A 255 4.49 10.46 28.41
N ALA A 256 4.49 9.93 27.17
CA ALA A 256 3.26 9.67 26.42
C ALA A 256 2.41 8.57 27.07
N VAL A 257 3.05 7.48 27.48
CA VAL A 257 2.39 6.33 28.15
C VAL A 257 1.85 6.74 29.52
N GLU A 258 2.57 7.56 30.28
CA GLU A 258 2.09 8.10 31.56
C GLU A 258 0.87 9.01 31.41
N ALA A 259 0.93 9.97 30.50
CA ALA A 259 -0.20 10.85 30.24
C ALA A 259 -1.41 10.10 29.66
N ALA A 260 -1.19 9.04 28.87
CA ALA A 260 -2.25 8.21 28.31
C ALA A 260 -2.91 7.30 29.35
N ALA A 261 -2.12 6.59 30.16
CA ALA A 261 -2.64 5.76 31.24
C ALA A 261 -3.44 6.61 32.25
N ALA A 262 -2.90 7.76 32.69
CA ALA A 262 -3.59 8.65 33.62
C ALA A 262 -4.88 9.25 33.05
N PHE A 263 -4.98 9.43 31.73
CA PHE A 263 -6.20 9.91 31.06
C PHE A 263 -7.26 8.81 30.92
N LEU A 264 -6.83 7.58 30.63
CA LEU A 264 -7.72 6.45 30.37
C LEU A 264 -8.20 5.75 31.65
N ASP A 265 -7.34 5.59 32.66
CA ASP A 265 -7.72 5.02 33.97
C ASP A 265 -8.64 5.96 34.77
N ALA A 266 -8.71 7.24 34.39
CA ALA A 266 -9.67 8.20 34.92
C ALA A 266 -11.05 8.16 34.22
N ALA A 267 -11.18 7.40 33.12
CA ALA A 267 -12.42 7.28 32.35
C ALA A 267 -13.30 6.12 32.86
N VAL A 268 -14.61 6.35 32.93
CA VAL A 268 -15.58 5.34 33.39
C VAL A 268 -15.83 4.30 32.30
N LYS A 269 -15.89 4.70 31.03
CA LYS A 269 -16.20 3.85 29.88
C LYS A 269 -15.33 4.19 28.66
N PRO A 270 -14.01 3.93 28.72
CA PRO A 270 -13.10 4.09 27.60
C PRO A 270 -13.38 3.08 26.48
N VAL A 271 -13.07 3.46 25.23
CA VAL A 271 -13.17 2.59 24.04
C VAL A 271 -11.90 2.63 23.19
N LEU A 272 -11.71 1.60 22.36
CA LEU A 272 -10.53 1.39 21.53
C LEU A 272 -10.93 1.22 20.06
N VAL A 273 -10.42 2.09 19.18
CA VAL A 273 -10.80 2.11 17.75
C VAL A 273 -9.56 2.02 16.85
N GLY A 274 -9.50 0.99 16.03
CA GLY A 274 -8.43 0.76 15.06
C GLY A 274 -8.67 1.46 13.72
N GLY A 275 -7.64 2.03 13.12
CA GLY A 275 -7.72 2.73 11.83
C GLY A 275 -6.68 2.22 10.82
N PRO A 276 -6.80 2.61 9.53
CA PRO A 276 -6.00 2.08 8.42
C PRO A 276 -4.49 2.23 8.58
N LYS A 277 -4.01 3.12 9.46
CA LYS A 277 -2.57 3.29 9.70
C LYS A 277 -1.99 2.30 10.72
N LEU A 278 -2.78 1.40 11.30
CA LEU A 278 -2.27 0.21 12.00
C LEU A 278 -1.31 -0.59 11.10
N ARG A 279 -1.75 -0.84 9.85
CA ARG A 279 -0.98 -1.44 8.76
C ARG A 279 0.37 -0.73 8.55
N VAL A 280 0.31 0.59 8.32
CA VAL A 280 1.49 1.46 8.09
C VAL A 280 2.48 1.47 9.27
N ALA A 281 1.98 1.34 10.50
CA ALA A 281 2.81 1.26 11.69
C ALA A 281 3.43 -0.14 11.94
N ALA A 282 2.86 -1.19 11.32
CA ALA A 282 3.05 -2.60 11.70
C ALA A 282 2.70 -2.85 13.18
N ALA A 283 1.52 -2.37 13.59
CA ALA A 283 1.11 -2.28 15.00
C ALA A 283 -0.13 -3.12 15.35
N MET A 284 -0.63 -3.98 14.45
CA MET A 284 -1.83 -4.81 14.69
C MET A 284 -1.67 -5.72 15.91
N ASP A 285 -0.57 -6.49 16.01
CA ASP A 285 -0.25 -7.34 17.17
C ASP A 285 -0.32 -6.54 18.50
N ALA A 286 0.26 -5.34 18.50
CA ALA A 286 0.34 -4.46 19.68
C ALA A 286 -1.00 -3.81 20.03
N PHE A 287 -1.86 -3.59 19.05
CA PHE A 287 -3.22 -3.08 19.23
C PHE A 287 -4.13 -4.15 19.84
N VAL A 288 -3.96 -5.42 19.44
CA VAL A 288 -4.63 -6.57 20.08
C VAL A 288 -4.08 -6.79 21.50
N GLU A 289 -2.76 -6.76 21.70
CA GLU A 289 -2.12 -6.84 23.03
C GLU A 289 -2.66 -5.76 23.99
N PHE A 290 -2.88 -4.54 23.49
CA PHE A 290 -3.52 -3.47 24.26
C PHE A 290 -5.02 -3.72 24.49
N ALA A 291 -5.76 -4.31 23.55
CA ALA A 291 -7.17 -4.66 23.71
C ALA A 291 -7.38 -5.74 24.80
N ASP A 292 -6.57 -6.80 24.81
CA ASP A 292 -6.57 -7.87 25.81
C ASP A 292 -6.33 -7.31 27.23
N ALA A 293 -5.29 -6.47 27.36
CA ALA A 293 -4.86 -5.89 28.64
C ALA A 293 -5.85 -4.85 29.18
N SER A 294 -6.29 -3.91 28.34
CA SER A 294 -7.23 -2.86 28.71
C SER A 294 -8.64 -3.38 28.95
N GLY A 295 -9.04 -4.44 28.25
CA GLY A 295 -10.39 -4.97 28.28
C GLY A 295 -11.47 -4.01 27.76
N TYR A 296 -11.09 -3.03 26.93
CA TYR A 296 -12.03 -2.04 26.39
C TYR A 296 -12.90 -2.64 25.28
N ALA A 297 -14.02 -1.96 24.96
CA ALA A 297 -14.79 -2.28 23.76
C ALA A 297 -13.97 -1.92 22.51
N LEU A 298 -13.86 -2.88 21.59
CA LEU A 298 -12.92 -2.85 20.47
C LEU A 298 -13.66 -2.69 19.15
N SER A 299 -13.35 -1.65 18.37
CA SER A 299 -13.92 -1.46 17.03
C SER A 299 -12.85 -1.06 16.01
N VAL A 300 -13.24 -1.01 14.74
CA VAL A 300 -12.40 -0.49 13.65
C VAL A 300 -13.14 0.55 12.82
N MET A 301 -12.42 1.55 12.31
CA MET A 301 -12.89 2.40 11.20
C MET A 301 -13.13 1.51 9.96
N PRO A 302 -13.94 1.93 8.96
CA PRO A 302 -14.25 1.09 7.80
C PRO A 302 -12.98 0.54 7.11
N SER A 303 -11.98 1.41 6.90
CA SER A 303 -10.68 1.07 6.33
C SER A 303 -9.72 0.31 7.26
N GLY A 304 -10.14 -0.05 8.47
CA GLY A 304 -9.42 -0.92 9.40
C GLY A 304 -9.96 -2.35 9.47
N LYS A 305 -11.00 -2.68 8.68
CA LYS A 305 -11.55 -4.04 8.62
C LYS A 305 -10.49 -5.04 8.16
N GLY A 306 -10.48 -6.23 8.76
CA GLY A 306 -9.43 -7.24 8.56
C GLY A 306 -8.17 -7.03 9.41
N MET A 307 -7.77 -5.79 9.73
CA MET A 307 -6.53 -5.50 10.49
C MET A 307 -6.55 -5.95 11.96
N VAL A 308 -7.68 -6.47 12.43
CA VAL A 308 -7.98 -6.87 13.80
C VAL A 308 -8.83 -8.14 13.73
N PRO A 309 -8.58 -9.18 14.55
CA PRO A 309 -9.40 -10.40 14.54
C PRO A 309 -10.83 -10.10 15.01
N GLU A 310 -11.80 -10.24 14.11
CA GLU A 310 -13.24 -10.03 14.40
C GLU A 310 -13.83 -11.09 15.35
N THR A 311 -13.06 -12.12 15.67
CA THR A 311 -13.34 -13.16 16.67
C THR A 311 -12.87 -12.79 18.09
N HIS A 312 -12.18 -11.66 18.29
CA HIS A 312 -11.75 -11.18 19.59
C HIS A 312 -12.95 -10.88 20.50
N GLU A 313 -12.92 -11.33 21.77
CA GLU A 313 -14.05 -11.30 22.71
C GLU A 313 -14.75 -9.93 22.77
N HIS A 314 -13.97 -8.85 22.84
CA HIS A 314 -14.51 -7.49 22.95
C HIS A 314 -14.82 -6.77 21.63
N PHE A 315 -14.79 -7.46 20.49
CA PHE A 315 -15.01 -6.83 19.19
C PHE A 315 -16.49 -6.46 18.97
N ILE A 316 -16.77 -5.15 18.85
CA ILE A 316 -18.12 -4.58 18.65
C ILE A 316 -18.39 -4.15 17.19
N GLY A 317 -17.48 -4.48 16.26
CA GLY A 317 -17.67 -4.25 14.83
C GLY A 317 -17.02 -2.97 14.28
N THR A 318 -17.62 -2.41 13.24
CA THR A 318 -17.13 -1.21 12.54
C THR A 318 -17.73 0.06 13.14
N TYR A 319 -16.89 1.01 13.55
CA TYR A 319 -17.30 2.38 13.84
C TYR A 319 -17.23 3.24 12.56
N TRP A 320 -18.42 3.64 12.07
CA TRP A 320 -18.58 4.48 10.88
C TRP A 320 -19.81 5.39 11.04
N GLY A 321 -19.94 6.06 12.19
CA GLY A 321 -21.06 6.96 12.49
C GLY A 321 -22.42 6.27 12.34
N ALA A 322 -23.37 6.94 11.66
CA ALA A 322 -24.72 6.42 11.42
C ALA A 322 -24.79 5.12 10.58
N VAL A 323 -23.67 4.70 9.96
CA VAL A 323 -23.61 3.55 9.04
C VAL A 323 -22.55 2.51 9.46
N GLY A 324 -22.16 2.54 10.73
CA GLY A 324 -21.36 1.49 11.36
C GLY A 324 -22.16 0.21 11.66
N THR A 325 -21.52 -0.73 12.33
CA THR A 325 -22.19 -1.91 12.90
C THR A 325 -23.22 -1.48 13.95
N SER A 326 -24.39 -2.12 13.96
CA SER A 326 -25.48 -1.90 14.91
C SER A 326 -24.96 -1.76 16.35
N PHE A 327 -25.34 -0.68 17.04
CA PHE A 327 -24.94 -0.33 18.41
C PHE A 327 -23.46 0.03 18.64
N CYS A 328 -22.58 -0.06 17.63
CA CYS A 328 -21.17 0.28 17.77
C CYS A 328 -20.95 1.79 18.01
N SER A 329 -21.64 2.63 17.24
CA SER A 329 -21.44 4.09 17.28
C SER A 329 -22.01 4.71 18.55
N GLU A 330 -23.12 4.19 19.08
CA GLU A 330 -23.71 4.59 20.36
C GLU A 330 -22.74 4.34 21.53
N ILE A 331 -21.93 3.28 21.46
CA ILE A 331 -20.91 2.97 22.45
C ILE A 331 -19.68 3.88 22.28
N VAL A 332 -19.17 4.03 21.05
CA VAL A 332 -18.00 4.87 20.77
C VAL A 332 -18.25 6.36 21.04
N GLU A 333 -19.40 6.90 20.64
CA GLU A 333 -19.67 8.34 20.75
C GLU A 333 -20.17 8.74 22.15
N SER A 334 -20.86 7.82 22.86
CA SER A 334 -21.25 8.08 24.26
C SER A 334 -20.09 7.90 25.26
N ALA A 335 -19.01 7.19 24.89
CA ALA A 335 -17.82 6.98 25.71
C ALA A 335 -17.23 8.29 26.26
N ASP A 336 -16.60 8.25 27.42
CA ASP A 336 -15.94 9.41 28.04
C ASP A 336 -14.46 9.57 27.68
N ALA A 337 -13.81 8.50 27.21
CA ALA A 337 -12.52 8.55 26.51
C ALA A 337 -12.48 7.59 25.30
N TYR A 338 -11.70 7.92 24.28
CA TYR A 338 -11.42 7.03 23.15
C TYR A 338 -9.94 7.05 22.78
N LEU A 339 -9.35 5.87 22.55
CA LEU A 339 -8.06 5.75 21.87
C LEU A 339 -8.30 5.34 20.42
N PHE A 340 -8.02 6.26 19.49
CA PHE A 340 -8.01 5.98 18.05
C PHE A 340 -6.57 5.67 17.60
N ALA A 341 -6.31 4.43 17.21
CA ALA A 341 -5.02 3.97 16.73
C ALA A 341 -4.95 4.01 15.20
N GLY A 342 -4.22 4.97 14.64
CA GLY A 342 -4.03 5.14 13.21
C GLY A 342 -5.23 5.66 12.40
N PRO A 343 -6.06 6.59 12.92
CA PRO A 343 -7.25 7.04 12.21
C PRO A 343 -6.93 7.88 10.97
N ILE A 344 -7.86 7.83 10.02
CA ILE A 344 -8.04 8.79 8.93
C ILE A 344 -9.48 9.28 9.02
N PHE A 345 -9.67 10.54 9.40
CA PHE A 345 -10.95 11.23 9.37
C PHE A 345 -10.99 12.10 8.11
N ASN A 346 -11.75 11.66 7.11
CA ASN A 346 -12.12 12.44 5.94
C ASN A 346 -13.66 12.57 5.91
N ASP A 347 -14.21 13.27 4.92
CA ASP A 347 -15.65 13.37 4.66
C ASP A 347 -16.36 12.01 4.59
N TYR A 348 -15.78 11.02 3.89
CA TYR A 348 -16.38 9.70 3.68
C TYR A 348 -16.40 8.84 4.95
N SER A 349 -15.31 8.82 5.72
CA SER A 349 -15.16 8.06 6.97
C SER A 349 -15.84 8.73 8.17
N SER A 350 -16.10 10.04 8.06
CA SER A 350 -16.90 10.80 9.03
C SER A 350 -18.37 10.96 8.66
N VAL A 351 -18.82 10.31 7.59
CA VAL A 351 -20.21 10.32 7.09
C VAL A 351 -20.72 11.76 6.90
N GLY A 352 -20.01 12.54 6.08
CA GLY A 352 -20.32 13.95 5.85
C GLY A 352 -20.03 14.85 7.06
N TYR A 353 -18.94 14.57 7.81
CA TYR A 353 -18.55 15.29 9.04
C TYR A 353 -19.57 15.21 10.18
N SER A 354 -20.36 14.13 10.26
CA SER A 354 -21.48 14.00 11.21
C SER A 354 -21.22 13.13 12.45
N LEU A 355 -19.97 12.67 12.66
CA LEU A 355 -19.56 11.93 13.87
C LEU A 355 -19.68 12.81 15.13
N LEU A 356 -20.22 12.27 16.22
CA LEU A 356 -20.41 13.02 17.48
C LEU A 356 -19.18 12.96 18.42
N LEU A 357 -17.99 12.84 17.83
CA LEU A 357 -16.71 12.81 18.56
C LEU A 357 -16.34 14.18 19.11
N LYS A 358 -15.69 14.16 20.27
CA LYS A 358 -15.23 15.33 21.02
C LYS A 358 -13.73 15.28 21.19
N LYS A 359 -13.02 16.31 20.73
CA LYS A 359 -11.55 16.32 20.73
C LYS A 359 -10.97 16.21 22.14
N GLU A 360 -11.63 16.78 23.14
CA GLU A 360 -11.26 16.69 24.56
C GLU A 360 -11.34 15.27 25.16
N LYS A 361 -11.94 14.30 24.46
CA LYS A 361 -12.02 12.89 24.86
C LYS A 361 -11.03 11.97 24.13
N ALA A 362 -10.35 12.47 23.11
CA ALA A 362 -9.63 11.63 22.16
C ALA A 362 -8.12 11.53 22.44
N ILE A 363 -7.61 10.31 22.59
CA ILE A 363 -6.20 10.00 22.31
C ILE A 363 -6.10 9.62 20.84
N ILE A 364 -5.33 10.39 20.07
CA ILE A 364 -5.04 10.12 18.66
C ILE A 364 -3.61 9.60 18.56
N VAL A 365 -3.46 8.33 18.20
CA VAL A 365 -2.16 7.73 17.90
C VAL A 365 -1.97 7.71 16.39
N GLN A 366 -0.93 8.35 15.89
CA GLN A 366 -0.44 8.27 14.51
C GLN A 366 0.88 7.46 14.50
N PRO A 367 1.37 6.97 13.34
CA PRO A 367 2.49 6.03 13.29
C PRO A 367 3.77 6.42 14.06
N ASP A 368 4.06 7.72 14.21
CA ASP A 368 5.21 8.25 14.95
C ASP A 368 4.87 9.41 15.92
N ARG A 369 3.59 9.55 16.32
CA ARG A 369 3.11 10.63 17.20
C ARG A 369 1.87 10.23 18.01
N VAL A 370 1.84 10.61 19.28
CA VAL A 370 0.65 10.52 20.17
C VAL A 370 0.15 11.93 20.49
N VAL A 371 -1.17 12.15 20.49
CA VAL A 371 -1.81 13.39 20.94
C VAL A 371 -2.93 13.05 21.92
N ILE A 372 -2.97 13.71 23.08
CA ILE A 372 -3.93 13.41 24.15
C ILE A 372 -4.87 14.60 24.36
N ALA A 373 -6.13 14.41 24.03
CA ALA A 373 -7.22 15.37 24.19
C ALA A 373 -6.92 16.74 23.55
N ASN A 374 -7.16 17.82 24.30
CA ASN A 374 -6.68 19.17 24.00
C ASN A 374 -5.34 19.50 24.70
N GLY A 375 -4.63 18.47 25.18
CA GLY A 375 -3.38 18.58 25.93
C GLY A 375 -2.12 18.26 25.10
N PRO A 376 -1.18 17.46 25.63
CA PRO A 376 0.15 17.30 25.04
C PRO A 376 0.16 16.48 23.75
N ALA A 377 1.18 16.75 22.92
CA ALA A 377 1.48 16.02 21.69
C ALA A 377 2.94 15.54 21.69
N PHE A 378 3.14 14.23 21.77
CA PHE A 378 4.44 13.57 21.83
C PHE A 378 4.85 13.11 20.43
N GLY A 379 5.91 13.68 19.88
CA GLY A 379 6.48 13.28 18.58
C GLY A 379 7.65 12.30 18.75
N CYS A 380 7.97 11.56 17.68
CA CYS A 380 8.97 10.49 17.71
C CYS A 380 8.62 9.39 18.73
N VAL A 381 7.34 9.04 18.78
CA VAL A 381 6.79 7.94 19.59
C VAL A 381 6.06 7.01 18.63
N LEU A 382 6.62 5.83 18.37
CA LEU A 382 6.05 4.88 17.42
C LEU A 382 4.79 4.25 17.99
N MET A 383 3.75 4.12 17.16
CA MET A 383 2.45 3.55 17.56
C MET A 383 2.59 2.16 18.18
N LYS A 384 3.47 1.31 17.65
CA LYS A 384 3.72 -0.03 18.18
C LYS A 384 4.27 0.05 19.60
N ASP A 385 5.43 0.68 19.77
CA ASP A 385 6.12 0.85 21.06
C ASP A 385 5.17 1.47 22.11
N PHE A 386 4.39 2.48 21.73
CA PHE A 386 3.39 3.11 22.59
C PHE A 386 2.31 2.15 23.08
N LEU A 387 1.70 1.37 22.18
CA LEU A 387 0.66 0.40 22.57
C LEU A 387 1.23 -0.72 23.45
N GLN A 388 2.46 -1.19 23.19
CA GLN A 388 3.12 -2.25 23.97
C GLN A 388 3.68 -1.79 25.32
N GLU A 389 3.96 -0.50 25.53
CA GLU A 389 4.27 0.02 26.87
C GLU A 389 3.01 0.47 27.63
N LEU A 390 1.94 0.87 26.92
CA LEU A 390 0.65 1.20 27.53
C LEU A 390 -0.11 -0.06 28.01
N SER A 391 -0.04 -1.19 27.28
CA SER A 391 -0.63 -2.48 27.68
C SER A 391 -0.17 -2.93 29.07
N LYS A 392 1.08 -2.63 29.44
CA LYS A 392 1.71 -2.97 30.71
C LYS A 392 1.33 -2.06 31.88
N LYS A 393 0.76 -0.88 31.60
CA LYS A 393 0.51 0.18 32.61
C LYS A 393 -0.98 0.49 32.83
N ILE A 394 -1.84 0.10 31.90
CA ILE A 394 -3.27 0.39 31.93
C ILE A 394 -4.04 -0.48 32.93
N THR A 395 -5.11 0.06 33.53
CA THR A 395 -6.04 -0.71 34.36
C THR A 395 -7.17 -1.29 33.50
N LYS A 396 -7.48 -2.59 33.68
CA LYS A 396 -8.55 -3.26 32.93
C LYS A 396 -9.94 -2.68 33.28
N ASN A 397 -10.68 -2.22 32.26
CA ASN A 397 -12.03 -1.66 32.42
C ASN A 397 -13.00 -2.16 31.31
N THR A 398 -13.91 -3.05 31.67
CA THR A 398 -14.92 -3.65 30.78
C THR A 398 -16.19 -2.82 30.59
N THR A 399 -16.34 -1.67 31.27
CA THR A 399 -17.63 -0.95 31.40
C THR A 399 -18.25 -0.57 30.06
N ALA A 400 -17.46 -0.17 29.05
CA ALA A 400 -17.99 0.15 27.73
C ALA A 400 -18.51 -1.09 26.98
N PHE A 401 -17.83 -2.24 27.13
CA PHE A 401 -18.19 -3.50 26.50
C PHE A 401 -19.40 -4.18 27.19
N GLU A 402 -19.52 -4.02 28.51
CA GLU A 402 -20.74 -4.37 29.24
C GLU A 402 -21.93 -3.51 28.82
N ASN A 403 -21.72 -2.21 28.56
CA ASN A 403 -22.77 -1.34 28.07
C ASN A 403 -23.21 -1.71 26.65
N TYR A 404 -22.29 -2.14 25.77
CA TYR A 404 -22.64 -2.75 24.48
C TYR A 404 -23.56 -3.96 24.69
N HIS A 405 -23.17 -4.90 25.56
CA HIS A 405 -23.97 -6.08 25.88
C HIS A 405 -25.36 -5.78 26.49
N ARG A 406 -25.56 -4.61 27.11
CA ARG A 406 -26.86 -4.17 27.65
C ARG A 406 -27.80 -3.59 26.60
N ILE A 407 -27.29 -3.12 25.46
CA ILE A 407 -28.09 -2.48 24.39
C ILE A 407 -28.11 -3.27 23.07
N PHE A 408 -27.16 -4.19 22.87
CA PHE A 408 -26.99 -4.93 21.62
C PHE A 408 -28.19 -5.82 21.32
N VAL A 409 -28.81 -5.57 20.17
CA VAL A 409 -29.80 -6.45 19.54
C VAL A 409 -29.14 -7.08 18.31
N PRO A 410 -29.08 -8.43 18.19
CA PRO A 410 -28.59 -9.08 16.99
C PRO A 410 -29.36 -8.68 15.74
N ASP A 411 -28.67 -8.50 14.63
CA ASP A 411 -29.31 -8.17 13.35
C ASP A 411 -30.30 -9.29 12.93
N GLY A 412 -31.49 -8.87 12.48
CA GLY A 412 -32.52 -9.80 12.01
C GLY A 412 -32.10 -10.53 10.74
N GLN A 413 -32.55 -11.79 10.59
CA GLN A 413 -32.39 -12.50 9.32
C GLN A 413 -33.37 -11.95 8.27
N PRO A 414 -32.92 -11.69 7.02
CA PRO A 414 -33.80 -11.54 5.88
C PRO A 414 -34.84 -12.66 5.79
N ASN A 415 -36.05 -12.32 5.35
CA ASN A 415 -37.07 -13.32 5.01
C ASN A 415 -36.53 -14.19 3.86
N PRO A 416 -36.69 -15.53 3.93
CA PRO A 416 -36.36 -16.41 2.82
C PRO A 416 -37.18 -15.99 1.58
N PRO A 417 -36.58 -15.99 0.38
CA PRO A 417 -37.30 -15.65 -0.83
C PRO A 417 -38.32 -16.74 -1.23
N GLU A 418 -39.32 -16.35 -2.02
CA GLU A 418 -40.17 -17.30 -2.72
C GLU A 418 -39.42 -17.94 -3.92
N PRO A 419 -39.76 -19.17 -4.35
CA PRO A 419 -39.04 -19.83 -5.45
C PRO A 419 -39.11 -19.04 -6.76
N GLY A 420 -37.95 -18.73 -7.34
CA GLY A 420 -37.84 -17.85 -8.51
C GLY A 420 -38.10 -16.36 -8.26
N GLU A 421 -38.16 -15.90 -7.01
CA GLU A 421 -38.16 -14.47 -6.66
C GLU A 421 -36.87 -13.79 -7.19
N PRO A 422 -36.95 -12.55 -7.73
CA PRO A 422 -35.77 -11.78 -8.08
C PRO A 422 -34.79 -11.65 -6.91
N LEU A 423 -33.53 -12.02 -7.15
CA LEU A 423 -32.49 -12.11 -6.16
C LEU A 423 -32.22 -10.74 -5.51
N ARG A 424 -32.26 -10.73 -4.18
CA ARG A 424 -31.95 -9.56 -3.35
C ARG A 424 -30.48 -9.54 -2.93
N VAL A 425 -29.89 -8.35 -2.86
CA VAL A 425 -28.51 -8.11 -2.42
C VAL A 425 -28.27 -8.67 -1.01
N ASN A 426 -29.25 -8.56 -0.11
CA ASN A 426 -29.11 -9.14 1.24
C ASN A 426 -29.02 -10.68 1.26
N ILE A 427 -29.69 -11.37 0.34
CA ILE A 427 -29.58 -12.83 0.16
C ILE A 427 -28.23 -13.19 -0.46
N LEU A 428 -27.75 -12.45 -1.47
CA LEU A 428 -26.40 -12.62 -2.04
C LEU A 428 -25.32 -12.61 -0.95
N PHE A 429 -25.31 -11.58 -0.10
CA PHE A 429 -24.29 -11.45 0.93
C PHE A 429 -24.47 -12.44 2.10
N GLN A 430 -25.68 -12.94 2.37
CA GLN A 430 -25.87 -14.11 3.25
C GLN A 430 -25.18 -15.37 2.72
N HIS A 431 -25.13 -15.59 1.41
CA HIS A 431 -24.40 -16.73 0.84
C HIS A 431 -22.89 -16.50 0.77
N ILE A 432 -22.43 -15.30 0.39
CA ILE A 432 -21.00 -14.94 0.44
C ILE A 432 -20.44 -15.12 1.86
N GLN A 433 -21.22 -14.76 2.90
CA GLN A 433 -20.85 -15.02 4.30
C GLN A 433 -20.59 -16.51 4.60
N LYS A 434 -21.33 -17.44 3.99
CA LYS A 434 -21.15 -18.90 4.15
C LYS A 434 -19.90 -19.42 3.43
N MET A 435 -19.39 -18.67 2.44
CA MET A 435 -18.18 -19.01 1.67
C MET A 435 -16.88 -18.51 2.32
N LEU A 436 -16.95 -17.73 3.40
CA LEU A 436 -15.76 -17.21 4.07
C LEU A 436 -15.10 -18.29 4.92
N THR A 437 -13.80 -18.48 4.73
CA THR A 437 -12.96 -19.46 5.43
C THR A 437 -11.61 -18.84 5.77
N SER A 438 -10.82 -19.50 6.64
CA SER A 438 -9.43 -19.13 6.92
C SER A 438 -8.49 -19.17 5.70
N ASN A 439 -8.95 -19.63 4.53
CA ASN A 439 -8.23 -19.63 3.24
C ASN A 439 -8.81 -18.63 2.21
N THR A 440 -9.86 -17.89 2.58
CA THR A 440 -10.49 -16.87 1.75
C THR A 440 -9.79 -15.51 1.94
N ALA A 441 -9.95 -14.62 0.96
CA ALA A 441 -9.77 -13.18 1.11
C ALA A 441 -10.91 -12.45 0.39
N VAL A 442 -11.26 -11.24 0.82
CA VAL A 442 -12.38 -10.45 0.27
C VAL A 442 -11.87 -9.13 -0.30
N LEU A 443 -12.33 -8.77 -1.49
CA LEU A 443 -12.02 -7.50 -2.15
C LEU A 443 -13.32 -6.78 -2.51
N ALA A 444 -13.52 -5.57 -2.00
CA ALA A 444 -14.77 -4.81 -2.11
C ALA A 444 -14.60 -3.56 -2.98
N GLU A 445 -15.26 -3.50 -4.13
CA GLU A 445 -15.23 -2.32 -5.00
C GLU A 445 -16.08 -1.16 -4.47
N THR A 446 -15.68 0.04 -4.83
CA THR A 446 -16.40 1.31 -4.69
C THR A 446 -17.82 1.18 -5.25
N GLY A 447 -18.82 1.41 -4.39
CA GLY A 447 -20.24 1.16 -4.63
C GLY A 447 -20.91 0.50 -3.42
N ASP A 448 -22.11 -0.08 -3.60
CA ASP A 448 -22.81 -0.79 -2.51
C ASP A 448 -22.08 -2.07 -2.03
N SER A 449 -21.07 -2.51 -2.78
CA SER A 449 -20.14 -3.56 -2.32
C SER A 449 -19.38 -3.14 -1.07
N TRP A 450 -18.99 -1.87 -0.90
CA TRP A 450 -18.37 -1.40 0.36
C TRP A 450 -19.25 -1.70 1.58
N PHE A 451 -20.51 -1.27 1.56
CA PHE A 451 -21.42 -1.38 2.71
C PHE A 451 -21.82 -2.82 3.01
N ASN A 452 -22.02 -3.65 1.99
CA ASN A 452 -22.41 -5.04 2.20
C ASN A 452 -21.21 -5.95 2.54
N CYS A 453 -20.02 -5.71 1.96
CA CYS A 453 -18.80 -6.38 2.40
C CYS A 453 -18.43 -6.01 3.85
N GLN A 454 -18.72 -4.79 4.32
CA GLN A 454 -18.43 -4.38 5.70
C GLN A 454 -19.17 -5.23 6.75
N LYS A 455 -20.39 -5.70 6.41
CA LYS A 455 -21.25 -6.55 7.26
C LYS A 455 -20.77 -8.00 7.38
N LEU A 456 -19.95 -8.47 6.43
CA LEU A 456 -19.43 -9.84 6.44
C LEU A 456 -18.52 -10.04 7.66
N LYS A 457 -18.86 -10.98 8.53
CA LYS A 457 -18.04 -11.37 9.67
C LYS A 457 -16.88 -12.22 9.18
N LEU A 458 -15.66 -11.75 9.37
CA LEU A 458 -14.45 -12.42 8.92
C LEU A 458 -14.06 -13.51 9.92
N PRO A 459 -14.07 -14.82 9.54
CA PRO A 459 -13.56 -15.85 10.42
C PRO A 459 -12.05 -15.70 10.65
N GLU A 460 -11.53 -16.36 11.68
CA GLU A 460 -10.10 -16.35 12.00
C GLU A 460 -9.26 -16.78 10.78
N GLY A 461 -8.18 -16.05 10.49
CA GLY A 461 -7.40 -16.22 9.26
C GLY A 461 -8.01 -15.61 7.99
N CYS A 462 -9.29 -15.22 7.95
CA CYS A 462 -9.93 -14.55 6.80
C CYS A 462 -9.85 -13.01 6.86
N GLY A 463 -9.35 -12.46 7.97
CA GLY A 463 -9.06 -11.03 8.14
C GLY A 463 -7.64 -10.83 8.62
N TYR A 464 -7.33 -11.39 9.79
CA TYR A 464 -6.06 -11.30 10.50
C TYR A 464 -5.40 -12.69 10.65
N ASP A 465 -4.07 -12.77 10.59
CA ASP A 465 -3.30 -14.02 10.67
C ASP A 465 -1.96 -13.78 11.41
N ASN A 466 -1.66 -14.60 12.43
CA ASN A 466 -0.47 -14.50 13.27
C ASN A 466 0.76 -15.27 12.71
N LEU A 467 0.59 -16.16 11.74
CA LEU A 467 1.54 -17.27 11.49
C LEU A 467 2.55 -17.03 10.36
N SER A 468 2.21 -16.23 9.34
CA SER A 468 3.02 -16.03 8.12
C SER A 468 4.15 -14.99 8.26
N ARG A 469 5.07 -15.19 9.21
CA ARG A 469 6.30 -14.37 9.33
C ARG A 469 7.30 -14.70 8.20
N PHE A 470 7.12 -14.07 7.03
CA PHE A 470 7.99 -14.19 5.86
C PHE A 470 9.44 -13.79 6.17
N SER A 471 10.24 -14.77 6.57
CA SER A 471 11.63 -14.63 6.95
C SER A 471 12.51 -14.76 5.71
N PHE A 472 12.81 -13.62 5.08
CA PHE A 472 13.67 -13.55 3.89
C PHE A 472 15.06 -14.10 4.17
N LYS A 473 15.32 -15.32 3.69
CA LYS A 473 16.58 -16.04 3.89
C LYS A 473 17.50 -15.80 2.70
N ILE A 474 18.26 -14.70 2.75
CA ILE A 474 19.30 -14.41 1.76
C ILE A 474 20.41 -15.43 1.93
N PHE A 475 20.51 -16.37 0.98
CA PHE A 475 21.70 -17.20 0.80
C PHE A 475 22.61 -16.51 -0.21
N SER A 476 23.82 -16.14 0.21
CA SER A 476 24.95 -16.04 -0.69
C SER A 476 25.67 -17.38 -0.67
N ASP A 477 25.85 -18.00 -1.83
CA ASP A 477 26.85 -19.04 -1.97
C ASP A 477 28.26 -18.41 -1.82
N ASP A 478 29.19 -19.21 -1.31
CA ASP A 478 30.51 -18.83 -0.81
C ASP A 478 30.54 -17.93 0.47
N ILE A 479 31.21 -18.46 1.49
CA ILE A 479 31.44 -17.91 2.84
C ILE A 479 30.18 -17.80 3.73
N MET A 480 30.11 -18.70 4.72
CA MET A 480 29.08 -18.73 5.77
C MET A 480 29.20 -17.56 6.78
N GLN A 481 28.73 -16.37 6.41
CA GLN A 481 28.23 -15.38 7.38
C GLN A 481 26.72 -15.30 7.29
N ILE A 482 26.03 -15.96 8.23
CA ILE A 482 24.57 -15.93 8.33
C ILE A 482 24.16 -14.57 8.91
N VAL A 483 24.04 -13.56 8.05
CA VAL A 483 23.40 -12.29 8.40
C VAL A 483 21.89 -12.55 8.52
N HIS A 484 21.46 -12.96 9.71
CA HIS A 484 20.04 -13.01 10.08
C HIS A 484 19.48 -11.58 10.10
N ILE A 485 19.10 -11.05 8.93
CA ILE A 485 18.17 -9.93 8.85
C ILE A 485 16.80 -10.47 9.28
N LYS A 486 16.59 -10.56 10.60
CA LYS A 486 15.25 -10.58 11.19
C LYS A 486 14.53 -9.31 10.73
N ARG A 487 13.74 -9.42 9.67
CA ARG A 487 12.74 -8.41 9.34
C ARG A 487 11.63 -8.45 10.39
N GLU A 488 11.87 -7.80 11.53
CA GLU A 488 10.83 -7.60 12.57
C GLU A 488 9.73 -6.63 12.10
N ARG A 489 9.98 -5.94 10.97
CA ARG A 489 8.94 -5.52 10.01
C ARG A 489 8.85 -6.52 8.86
N SER A 490 8.00 -7.54 9.00
CA SER A 490 7.32 -8.08 7.83
C SER A 490 6.43 -6.96 7.29
N LEU A 491 6.70 -6.48 6.08
CA LEU A 491 5.79 -5.58 5.38
C LEU A 491 4.65 -6.36 4.70
N CYS A 492 4.75 -7.69 4.59
CA CYS A 492 3.64 -8.52 4.15
C CYS A 492 2.52 -8.39 5.18
N TYR A 493 1.47 -7.64 4.82
CA TYR A 493 0.33 -7.39 5.68
C TYR A 493 -0.64 -8.56 5.51
N ASN A 494 -1.03 -9.16 6.62
CA ASN A 494 -1.92 -10.31 6.63
C ASN A 494 -3.40 -9.94 6.54
N ASP A 495 -3.69 -8.68 6.21
CA ASP A 495 -5.02 -8.09 6.13
C ASP A 495 -5.75 -8.67 4.90
N ARG A 496 -6.67 -9.61 5.11
CA ARG A 496 -7.36 -10.33 4.00
C ARG A 496 -8.73 -9.76 3.61
N TYR A 497 -8.99 -8.52 4.00
CA TYR A 497 -10.09 -7.70 3.51
C TYR A 497 -9.52 -6.41 2.92
N GLU A 498 -9.77 -6.14 1.64
CA GLU A 498 -9.22 -4.97 0.95
C GLU A 498 -10.29 -4.15 0.23
N PHE A 499 -10.22 -2.83 0.39
CA PHE A 499 -10.97 -1.84 -0.38
C PHE A 499 -10.13 -0.55 -0.54
N GLN A 500 -10.62 0.45 -1.29
CA GLN A 500 -9.85 1.67 -1.63
C GLN A 500 -10.57 2.96 -1.23
N MET A 501 -10.87 3.17 0.06
CA MET A 501 -11.71 4.31 0.49
C MET A 501 -11.11 5.69 0.26
N GLN A 502 -9.78 5.84 0.41
CA GLN A 502 -9.16 7.17 0.41
C GLN A 502 -8.88 7.67 -1.00
N TYR A 503 -8.90 6.79 -2.00
CA TYR A 503 -8.83 7.19 -3.41
C TYR A 503 -10.15 6.99 -4.18
N GLY A 504 -10.93 5.96 -3.84
CA GLY A 504 -12.31 5.77 -4.33
C GLY A 504 -12.45 5.60 -5.84
N SER A 505 -11.43 5.13 -6.55
CA SER A 505 -11.52 5.02 -8.02
C SER A 505 -12.23 3.73 -8.41
N ILE A 506 -13.45 3.87 -8.93
CA ILE A 506 -14.16 2.76 -9.59
C ILE A 506 -13.28 2.10 -10.66
N GLY A 507 -13.29 0.77 -10.70
CA GLY A 507 -12.44 -0.04 -11.58
C GLY A 507 -11.10 -0.45 -10.96
N TRP A 508 -10.71 0.11 -9.81
CA TRP A 508 -9.56 -0.36 -9.03
C TRP A 508 -9.62 -1.88 -8.77
N SER A 509 -10.81 -2.40 -8.45
CA SER A 509 -10.98 -3.77 -7.96
C SER A 509 -10.53 -4.87 -8.94
N VAL A 510 -10.69 -4.69 -10.26
CA VAL A 510 -10.32 -5.71 -11.24
C VAL A 510 -8.79 -5.84 -11.34
N GLY A 511 -8.08 -4.72 -11.48
CA GLY A 511 -6.61 -4.73 -11.49
C GLY A 511 -6.06 -5.16 -10.13
N ALA A 512 -6.63 -4.66 -9.03
CA ALA A 512 -6.23 -5.05 -7.69
C ALA A 512 -6.45 -6.54 -7.42
N LEU A 513 -7.52 -7.15 -7.93
CA LEU A 513 -7.76 -8.58 -7.85
C LEU A 513 -6.66 -9.39 -8.55
N LEU A 514 -6.25 -8.99 -9.76
CA LEU A 514 -5.15 -9.63 -10.50
C LEU A 514 -3.85 -9.62 -9.67
N GLY A 515 -3.51 -8.46 -9.11
CA GLY A 515 -2.31 -8.29 -8.29
C GLY A 515 -2.37 -9.04 -6.95
N TYR A 516 -3.48 -8.93 -6.25
CA TYR A 516 -3.68 -9.55 -4.94
C TYR A 516 -3.76 -11.08 -5.06
N ALA A 517 -4.37 -11.62 -6.11
CA ALA A 517 -4.35 -13.06 -6.39
C ALA A 517 -2.96 -13.58 -6.78
N GLN A 518 -2.13 -12.80 -7.52
CA GLN A 518 -0.72 -13.16 -7.75
C GLN A 518 0.08 -13.23 -6.45
N ALA A 519 -0.25 -12.42 -5.44
CA ALA A 519 0.44 -12.39 -4.17
C ALA A 519 0.18 -13.60 -3.26
N ILE A 520 -0.97 -14.29 -3.42
CA ILE A 520 -1.43 -15.40 -2.57
C ILE A 520 -2.08 -16.56 -3.39
N PRO A 521 -1.34 -17.20 -4.32
CA PRO A 521 -1.90 -18.19 -5.26
C PRO A 521 -2.50 -19.44 -4.59
N ASP A 522 -2.10 -19.75 -3.35
CA ASP A 522 -2.65 -20.86 -2.57
C ASP A 522 -4.11 -20.61 -2.13
N LYS A 523 -4.48 -19.34 -1.91
CA LYS A 523 -5.76 -18.89 -1.35
C LYS A 523 -6.78 -18.59 -2.45
N ARG A 524 -8.05 -18.35 -2.07
CA ARG A 524 -9.10 -17.92 -3.01
C ARG A 524 -9.61 -16.54 -2.66
N VAL A 525 -9.56 -15.61 -3.63
CA VAL A 525 -10.06 -14.25 -3.47
C VAL A 525 -11.50 -14.18 -3.98
N ILE A 526 -12.40 -13.64 -3.16
CA ILE A 526 -13.77 -13.29 -3.55
C ILE A 526 -13.82 -11.78 -3.77
N ALA A 527 -14.17 -11.34 -4.98
CA ALA A 527 -14.34 -9.94 -5.31
C ALA A 527 -15.81 -9.61 -5.53
N CYS A 528 -16.29 -8.54 -4.88
CA CYS A 528 -17.63 -7.98 -5.08
C CYS A 528 -17.47 -6.67 -5.88
N ILE A 529 -17.98 -6.67 -7.12
CA ILE A 529 -17.70 -5.62 -8.11
C ILE A 529 -19.02 -5.15 -8.72
N GLY A 530 -19.31 -3.84 -8.67
CA GLY A 530 -20.44 -3.24 -9.38
C GLY A 530 -20.22 -3.21 -10.88
N ASP A 531 -21.28 -3.37 -11.66
CA ASP A 531 -21.19 -3.51 -13.11
C ASP A 531 -20.60 -2.29 -13.83
N GLY A 532 -20.98 -1.07 -13.43
CA GLY A 532 -20.36 0.17 -13.89
C GLY A 532 -18.85 0.26 -13.59
N SER A 533 -18.44 -0.14 -12.38
CA SER A 533 -17.02 -0.18 -11.99
C SER A 533 -16.22 -1.16 -12.83
N PHE A 534 -16.82 -2.32 -13.17
CA PHE A 534 -16.19 -3.33 -14.03
C PHE A 534 -15.91 -2.83 -15.45
N GLN A 535 -16.79 -1.99 -16.03
CA GLN A 535 -16.60 -1.46 -17.40
C GLN A 535 -15.30 -0.65 -17.58
N VAL A 536 -14.73 -0.11 -16.50
CA VAL A 536 -13.50 0.69 -16.54
C VAL A 536 -12.25 -0.16 -16.81
N THR A 537 -12.20 -1.39 -16.29
CA THR A 537 -10.96 -2.19 -16.19
C THR A 537 -11.09 -3.67 -16.56
N ALA A 538 -12.28 -4.13 -16.97
CA ALA A 538 -12.65 -5.52 -17.28
C ALA A 538 -11.59 -6.37 -18.02
N GLN A 539 -10.84 -5.77 -18.96
CA GLN A 539 -9.79 -6.43 -19.73
C GLN A 539 -8.72 -7.14 -18.90
N ASP A 540 -8.48 -6.73 -17.64
CA ASP A 540 -7.51 -7.44 -16.78
C ASP A 540 -7.93 -8.87 -16.44
N VAL A 541 -9.21 -9.22 -16.60
CA VAL A 541 -9.66 -10.62 -16.51
C VAL A 541 -8.98 -11.50 -17.57
N THR A 542 -8.65 -10.99 -18.76
CA THR A 542 -7.81 -11.72 -19.73
C THR A 542 -6.44 -12.07 -19.13
N THR A 543 -5.87 -11.18 -18.31
CA THR A 543 -4.60 -11.41 -17.62
C THR A 543 -4.75 -12.35 -16.42
N MET A 544 -5.91 -12.38 -15.74
CA MET A 544 -6.22 -13.39 -14.70
C MET A 544 -6.30 -14.80 -15.31
N ILE A 545 -7.04 -14.96 -16.42
CA ILE A 545 -7.19 -16.22 -17.17
C ILE A 545 -5.83 -16.74 -17.62
N ARG A 546 -5.01 -15.88 -18.26
CA ARG A 546 -3.64 -16.20 -18.73
C ARG A 546 -2.65 -16.53 -17.60
N ASN A 547 -3.02 -16.30 -16.34
CA ASN A 547 -2.23 -16.66 -15.16
C ASN A 547 -2.86 -17.82 -14.34
N GLU A 548 -3.89 -18.48 -14.86
CA GLU A 548 -4.64 -19.56 -14.19
C GLU A 548 -5.15 -19.17 -12.78
N GLN A 549 -5.56 -17.91 -12.59
CA GLN A 549 -6.05 -17.44 -11.29
C GLN A 549 -7.43 -18.00 -10.97
N LYS A 550 -7.60 -18.54 -9.75
CA LYS A 550 -8.82 -19.22 -9.30
C LYS A 550 -9.83 -18.35 -8.56
N SER A 551 -9.82 -17.03 -8.74
CA SER A 551 -10.68 -16.09 -7.99
C SER A 551 -12.18 -16.30 -8.27
N ILE A 552 -13.05 -15.79 -7.38
CA ILE A 552 -14.50 -15.71 -7.62
C ILE A 552 -14.88 -14.23 -7.73
N ILE A 553 -15.45 -13.84 -8.87
CA ILE A 553 -15.97 -12.49 -9.11
C ILE A 553 -17.50 -12.57 -9.07
N PHE A 554 -18.10 -11.91 -8.07
CA PHE A 554 -19.51 -11.57 -8.09
C PHE A 554 -19.68 -10.20 -8.72
N LEU A 555 -20.12 -10.18 -9.97
CA LEU A 555 -20.49 -8.95 -10.67
C LEU A 555 -21.95 -8.61 -10.34
N ILE A 556 -22.17 -7.49 -9.66
CA ILE A 556 -23.52 -7.02 -9.31
C ILE A 556 -24.06 -6.19 -10.48
N ASN A 557 -24.84 -6.82 -11.35
CA ASN A 557 -25.54 -6.20 -12.48
C ASN A 557 -26.88 -5.63 -12.00
N ASN A 558 -26.86 -4.35 -11.61
CA ASN A 558 -28.05 -3.56 -11.28
C ASN A 558 -28.32 -2.44 -12.31
N GLY A 559 -27.41 -2.25 -13.29
CA GLY A 559 -27.62 -1.42 -14.48
C GLY A 559 -27.18 0.03 -14.38
N GLY A 560 -26.40 0.44 -13.36
CA GLY A 560 -25.95 1.82 -13.22
C GLY A 560 -25.14 2.12 -11.96
N TYR A 561 -24.76 3.38 -11.80
CA TYR A 561 -23.98 3.83 -10.64
C TYR A 561 -24.88 4.09 -9.41
N THR A 562 -25.44 3.06 -8.78
CA THR A 562 -26.36 3.21 -7.62
C THR A 562 -25.78 4.06 -6.48
N ILE A 563 -24.46 4.01 -6.23
CA ILE A 563 -23.82 4.90 -5.24
C ILE A 563 -23.97 6.39 -5.58
N GLU A 564 -23.96 6.75 -6.86
CA GLU A 564 -24.19 8.12 -7.33
C GLU A 564 -25.69 8.46 -7.44
N VAL A 565 -26.58 7.46 -7.56
CA VAL A 565 -28.04 7.65 -7.44
C VAL A 565 -28.39 8.11 -6.03
N GLU A 566 -27.87 7.43 -5.01
CA GLU A 566 -28.13 7.72 -3.59
C GLU A 566 -27.35 8.93 -3.03
N ILE A 567 -26.39 9.47 -3.80
CA ILE A 567 -25.80 10.79 -3.55
C ILE A 567 -26.62 11.86 -4.29
N HIS A 568 -26.72 11.78 -5.62
CA HIS A 568 -27.41 12.77 -6.45
C HIS A 568 -27.79 12.19 -7.82
N ASP A 569 -29.03 11.71 -7.96
CA ASP A 569 -29.48 11.06 -9.19
C ASP A 569 -29.50 11.98 -10.44
N GLY A 570 -29.27 11.38 -11.60
CA GLY A 570 -29.29 12.04 -12.90
C GLY A 570 -28.93 11.10 -14.06
N PRO A 571 -29.09 11.54 -15.32
CA PRO A 571 -28.96 10.67 -16.50
C PRO A 571 -27.54 10.14 -16.75
N TYR A 572 -26.53 10.69 -16.08
CA TYR A 572 -25.15 10.21 -16.10
C TYR A 572 -24.94 8.92 -15.28
N ASN A 573 -25.89 8.53 -14.42
CA ASN A 573 -25.86 7.28 -13.65
C ASN A 573 -26.22 6.05 -14.50
N VAL A 574 -26.81 6.24 -15.68
CA VAL A 574 -27.29 5.18 -16.57
C VAL A 574 -26.17 4.73 -17.50
N ILE A 575 -25.68 3.51 -17.31
CA ILE A 575 -24.63 2.92 -18.15
C ILE A 575 -25.22 2.07 -19.27
N LYS A 576 -24.42 1.80 -20.32
CA LYS A 576 -24.78 0.79 -21.31
C LYS A 576 -24.55 -0.60 -20.70
N ASN A 577 -25.59 -1.27 -20.23
CA ASN A 577 -25.49 -2.67 -19.77
C ASN A 577 -24.91 -3.58 -20.88
N TRP A 578 -24.01 -4.51 -20.53
CA TRP A 578 -23.36 -5.45 -21.44
C TRP A 578 -23.95 -6.86 -21.32
N ASN A 579 -23.51 -7.80 -22.16
CA ASN A 579 -23.60 -9.22 -21.84
C ASN A 579 -22.32 -9.59 -21.09
N TYR A 580 -22.26 -9.36 -19.77
CA TYR A 580 -20.98 -9.41 -19.07
C TYR A 580 -20.31 -10.77 -19.14
N THR A 581 -21.01 -11.89 -18.85
CA THR A 581 -20.39 -13.23 -19.03
C THR A 581 -19.85 -13.43 -20.45
N GLY A 582 -20.60 -13.01 -21.48
CA GLY A 582 -20.18 -13.11 -22.88
C GLY A 582 -18.95 -12.30 -23.25
N VAL A 583 -18.68 -11.19 -22.54
CA VAL A 583 -17.41 -10.45 -22.67
C VAL A 583 -16.26 -11.25 -22.07
N VAL A 584 -16.46 -11.88 -20.91
CA VAL A 584 -15.41 -12.72 -20.28
C VAL A 584 -15.17 -14.02 -21.03
N GLU A 585 -16.22 -14.64 -21.58
CA GLU A 585 -16.15 -15.80 -22.48
C GLU A 585 -15.36 -15.47 -23.75
N ALA A 586 -15.56 -14.27 -24.32
CA ALA A 586 -14.75 -13.77 -25.44
C ALA A 586 -13.29 -13.49 -25.06
N PHE A 587 -13.01 -13.04 -23.83
CA PHE A 587 -11.65 -12.93 -23.31
C PHE A 587 -10.97 -14.29 -23.09
N ASN A 588 -11.74 -15.32 -22.72
CA ASN A 588 -11.22 -16.68 -22.54
C ASN A 588 -10.89 -17.35 -23.86
N ASN A 589 -11.65 -17.10 -24.93
CA ASN A 589 -11.40 -17.66 -26.27
C ASN A 589 -11.31 -19.21 -26.33
N ASN A 590 -11.84 -19.90 -25.30
CA ASN A 590 -11.67 -21.34 -25.03
C ASN A 590 -10.23 -21.78 -24.68
N ASP A 591 -9.36 -20.85 -24.28
CA ASP A 591 -7.96 -21.05 -23.93
C ASP A 591 -7.69 -20.56 -22.49
N GLY A 592 -8.24 -21.31 -21.51
CA GLY A 592 -8.09 -20.99 -20.09
C GLY A 592 -9.19 -21.57 -19.20
N LYS A 593 -8.93 -21.61 -17.89
CA LYS A 593 -9.85 -22.09 -16.84
C LYS A 593 -10.83 -21.00 -16.39
N LEU A 594 -11.66 -20.50 -17.30
CA LEU A 594 -12.83 -19.68 -16.94
C LEU A 594 -14.07 -20.57 -16.78
N TRP A 595 -14.89 -20.26 -15.79
CA TRP A 595 -16.28 -20.68 -15.73
C TRP A 595 -17.19 -19.48 -15.45
N THR A 596 -18.31 -19.40 -16.18
CA THR A 596 -19.27 -18.30 -16.08
C THR A 596 -20.65 -18.77 -15.64
N ALA A 597 -21.37 -17.91 -14.91
CA ALA A 597 -22.77 -18.10 -14.58
C ALA A 597 -23.53 -16.77 -14.62
N LYS A 598 -24.85 -16.86 -14.83
CA LYS A 598 -25.82 -15.76 -14.65
C LYS A 598 -26.82 -16.21 -13.61
N VAL A 599 -27.09 -15.37 -12.60
CA VAL A 599 -27.98 -15.73 -11.48
C VAL A 599 -28.98 -14.60 -11.19
N LYS A 600 -30.25 -14.96 -11.03
CA LYS A 600 -31.40 -14.05 -10.92
C LYS A 600 -32.33 -14.38 -9.76
N CYS A 601 -32.18 -15.54 -9.13
CA CYS A 601 -32.90 -15.97 -7.92
C CYS A 601 -31.94 -16.73 -6.97
N GLU A 602 -32.42 -17.13 -5.79
CA GLU A 602 -31.57 -17.81 -4.79
C GLU A 602 -31.15 -19.22 -5.24
N GLU A 603 -31.98 -19.93 -6.00
CA GLU A 603 -31.67 -21.28 -6.48
C GLU A 603 -30.50 -21.27 -7.47
N GLU A 604 -30.55 -20.37 -8.48
CA GLU A 604 -29.46 -20.17 -9.44
C GLU A 604 -28.17 -19.73 -8.73
N LEU A 605 -28.26 -18.86 -7.71
CA LEU A 605 -27.10 -18.46 -6.90
C LEU A 605 -26.53 -19.64 -6.10
N THR A 606 -27.38 -20.49 -5.53
CA THR A 606 -26.96 -21.64 -4.71
C THR A 606 -26.28 -22.71 -5.57
N GLU A 607 -26.81 -23.00 -6.76
CA GLU A 607 -26.18 -23.89 -7.74
C GLU A 607 -24.85 -23.30 -8.26
N ALA A 608 -24.81 -22.00 -8.56
CA ALA A 608 -23.59 -21.33 -9.02
C ALA A 608 -22.48 -21.34 -7.96
N ILE A 609 -22.82 -21.10 -6.69
CA ILE A 609 -21.86 -21.17 -5.59
C ILE A 609 -21.38 -22.60 -5.38
N ALA A 610 -22.28 -23.60 -5.35
CA ALA A 610 -21.91 -25.01 -5.18
C ALA A 610 -20.99 -25.50 -6.32
N THR A 611 -21.24 -25.04 -7.55
CA THR A 611 -20.39 -25.31 -8.72
C THR A 611 -19.02 -24.65 -8.57
N ALA A 612 -19.00 -23.35 -8.23
CA ALA A 612 -17.77 -22.58 -8.01
C ALA A 612 -16.89 -23.19 -6.90
N THR A 613 -17.47 -23.58 -5.75
CA THR A 613 -16.74 -24.18 -4.62
C THR A 613 -16.53 -25.69 -4.75
N GLY A 614 -16.99 -26.32 -5.83
CA GLY A 614 -16.90 -27.75 -6.09
C GLY A 614 -16.15 -28.05 -7.39
N GLU A 615 -16.89 -28.40 -8.45
CA GLU A 615 -16.32 -28.79 -9.76
C GLU A 615 -15.39 -27.73 -10.38
N LYS A 616 -15.54 -26.45 -9.98
CA LYS A 616 -14.78 -25.31 -10.49
C LYS A 616 -13.90 -24.66 -9.43
N GLU A 617 -13.43 -25.41 -8.42
CA GLU A 617 -12.58 -24.86 -7.36
C GLU A 617 -11.23 -24.29 -7.83
N ASP A 618 -10.71 -24.81 -8.95
CA ASP A 618 -9.45 -24.41 -9.59
C ASP A 618 -9.62 -23.47 -10.79
N HIS A 619 -10.85 -23.02 -11.06
CA HIS A 619 -11.18 -22.09 -12.14
C HIS A 619 -11.35 -20.66 -11.63
N LEU A 620 -11.16 -19.70 -12.53
CA LEU A 620 -11.70 -18.35 -12.39
C LEU A 620 -13.22 -18.44 -12.54
N CYS A 621 -13.97 -18.10 -11.50
CA CYS A 621 -15.43 -18.12 -11.53
C CYS A 621 -15.97 -16.70 -11.67
N PHE A 622 -16.75 -16.43 -12.73
CA PHE A 622 -17.39 -15.14 -12.96
C PHE A 622 -18.91 -15.29 -12.92
N ILE A 623 -19.52 -14.74 -11.87
CA ILE A 623 -20.95 -14.88 -11.59
C ILE A 623 -21.60 -13.50 -11.81
N GLU A 624 -22.38 -13.37 -12.87
CA GLU A 624 -23.19 -12.18 -13.17
C GLU A 624 -24.51 -12.25 -12.38
N VAL A 625 -24.58 -11.47 -11.30
CA VAL A 625 -25.69 -11.41 -10.36
C VAL A 625 -26.64 -10.31 -10.77
N PHE A 626 -27.86 -10.66 -11.19
CA PHE A 626 -28.91 -9.71 -11.51
C PHE A 626 -29.68 -9.34 -10.24
N VAL A 627 -29.69 -8.06 -9.88
CA VAL A 627 -30.48 -7.51 -8.77
C VAL A 627 -31.27 -6.29 -9.24
N HIS A 628 -32.26 -5.84 -8.46
CA HIS A 628 -33.04 -4.66 -8.82
C HIS A 628 -32.21 -3.38 -8.63
N LYS A 629 -32.35 -2.38 -9.53
CA LYS A 629 -31.59 -1.11 -9.48
C LYS A 629 -31.73 -0.34 -8.16
N ASP A 630 -32.89 -0.50 -7.50
CA ASP A 630 -33.27 0.15 -6.25
C ASP A 630 -33.14 -0.78 -5.03
N ASP A 631 -32.61 -2.01 -5.20
CA ASP A 631 -32.29 -2.91 -4.09
C ASP A 631 -30.85 -2.67 -3.65
N THR A 632 -30.68 -1.90 -2.58
CA THR A 632 -29.39 -1.43 -2.09
C THR A 632 -29.38 -1.33 -0.56
N SER A 633 -28.20 -1.24 0.04
CA SER A 633 -28.08 -1.22 1.50
C SER A 633 -28.68 0.03 2.15
N LYS A 634 -29.33 -0.13 3.32
CA LYS A 634 -29.82 1.00 4.15
C LYS A 634 -28.68 1.96 4.53
N GLU A 635 -27.47 1.42 4.63
CA GLU A 635 -26.24 2.12 4.96
C GLU A 635 -25.80 3.04 3.81
N LEU A 636 -25.93 2.61 2.54
CA LEU A 636 -25.70 3.50 1.40
C LEU A 636 -26.69 4.66 1.39
N LEU A 637 -27.99 4.42 1.63
CA LEU A 637 -29.02 5.47 1.64
C LEU A 637 -28.69 6.59 2.65
N GLU A 638 -28.37 6.20 3.89
CA GLU A 638 -28.05 7.13 4.98
C GLU A 638 -26.70 7.83 4.78
N TRP A 639 -25.70 7.12 4.23
CA TRP A 639 -24.38 7.68 3.94
C TRP A 639 -24.42 8.65 2.75
N GLY A 640 -25.07 8.27 1.65
CA GLY A 640 -25.17 9.05 0.42
C GLY A 640 -25.89 10.38 0.66
N SER A 641 -27.00 10.37 1.39
CA SER A 641 -27.71 11.58 1.82
C SER A 641 -26.83 12.55 2.62
N ARG A 642 -26.01 12.03 3.55
CA ARG A 642 -25.10 12.83 4.38
C ARG A 642 -23.90 13.35 3.58
N VAL A 643 -23.32 12.56 2.68
CA VAL A 643 -22.22 12.98 1.80
C VAL A 643 -22.72 14.02 0.79
N CYS A 644 -23.91 13.85 0.21
CA CYS A 644 -24.56 14.85 -0.63
C CYS A 644 -24.78 16.17 0.13
N SER A 645 -25.30 16.09 1.36
CA SER A 645 -25.50 17.27 2.24
C SER A 645 -24.18 17.98 2.58
N ALA A 646 -23.09 17.21 2.78
CA ALA A 646 -21.77 17.79 2.99
C ALA A 646 -21.21 18.44 1.71
N ASN A 647 -21.34 17.79 0.55
CA ASN A 647 -20.79 18.25 -0.72
C ASN A 647 -21.52 19.49 -1.29
N SER A 648 -22.85 19.52 -1.14
CA SER A 648 -23.72 20.62 -1.62
C SER A 648 -23.82 21.82 -0.67
N ARG A 649 -23.15 21.78 0.50
CA ARG A 649 -23.22 22.85 1.52
C ARG A 649 -22.89 24.23 0.91
N PRO A 650 -23.66 25.29 1.23
CA PRO A 650 -23.40 26.61 0.69
C PRO A 650 -22.03 27.14 1.19
N PRO A 651 -21.38 28.05 0.44
CA PRO A 651 -20.22 28.78 0.95
C PRO A 651 -20.56 29.49 2.26
N ASN A 652 -19.65 29.43 3.23
CA ASN A 652 -19.80 30.19 4.48
C ASN A 652 -19.97 31.69 4.16
N PRO A 653 -20.90 32.41 4.81
CA PRO A 653 -20.94 33.86 4.73
C PRO A 653 -19.61 34.45 5.25
N GLN A 654 -19.08 35.44 4.54
CA GLN A 654 -17.82 36.13 4.84
C GLN A 654 -18.03 37.28 5.83
#